data_AF-S9SD41-F1
#
_entry.id   AF-S9SD41-F1
#
_cell.length_a   1.000
_cell.length_b   1.000
_cell.length_c   1.000
_cell.angle_alpha   90.00
_cell.angle_beta   90.00
_cell.angle_gamma   90.00
#
_symmetry.space_group_name_H-M   'P 1'
#
loop_
_entity.id
_entity.type
_entity.pdbx_description
1 polymer ?
#
loop_
_entity_poly.entity_id
_entity_poly.type
_entity_poly.pdbx_seq_one_letter_code
_entity_poly.pdbx_strand_id
1 'polypeptide(L)'
;MNRKQRRADKATKTGTPGTAAEPSGLQPILLEAFRHHQEGRLGEAERLYRRILALDPRHADSLHLLGMVAFQSGQPEAAAELIAQAVAVNPNNAMYCSNLGSVLKELGRHDEAVASWRRALTLRPDHAESYSNLGYVLREQGRLDEAADLLRQALAINPGLAEAQCNLAHVLSDLGRFDEAIQACLRALALKEMGPTKRLFVYCLGRGGTVPTDRAAQAAMQAAVLRAFAEPWDRTSAVMRAALTLVKANPEIGSAQARFGDGGSHRVVSAGFLASTDFAATIADPVLRAALTAAPIPDSGLERLLTVARHALLDTAVAAVEPAPGLSDFHAALARQCFINEYVYDLTDSETEQVDHLARSLATALDSGAPVPPAWVVAVASYRPLHSLPGAARLLERSWPGPVEAVLTQQCREPEQERHLRATIPRLTAIESEVSRRVQAQYEQNPYPRWIVAAPPETARPVDAVLRKLFPLAPILPFAPAHGPGCDVLVAGCGTGQQSIESAQSYAGARVLAVDLSLSSLSYAKRKSLALGLGAIEYAQADILALPALGRSFDVIDSSGVLHHLSDPVQAWTILLSLLRPGGFMRVGFYSETARRGLAFARALIAERGYPATADGIRRCRQEILDAGPSSPLAQAAQFSDFFTTSECRDLIFHVEEHCLTLETIAAVLDKTKMRFLGFDIDATTLQAYRSRFPDDWAATDLGQWSRFEADHPLTFVGMYQFWIQKPG
;
A
#
# COMPACT_ATOMS: atom_id res chain seq x y z
N MET A 1 -46.52 2.17 -8.55
CA MET A 1 -47.68 2.95 -9.06
C MET A 1 -48.77 2.99 -7.99
N ASN A 2 -49.08 4.16 -7.43
CA ASN A 2 -50.07 4.31 -6.36
C ASN A 2 -50.84 5.65 -6.49
N ARG A 3 -52.04 5.68 -5.90
CA ARG A 3 -53.26 6.49 -6.12
C ARG A 3 -53.20 8.02 -6.25
N LYS A 4 -52.05 8.69 -6.32
CA LYS A 4 -51.99 10.16 -6.52
C LYS A 4 -52.00 10.61 -7.99
N GLN A 5 -51.75 9.73 -8.95
CA GLN A 5 -51.73 10.06 -10.39
C GLN A 5 -53.10 10.16 -11.08
N ARG A 6 -54.23 9.99 -10.38
CA ARG A 6 -55.55 9.77 -11.02
C ARG A 6 -56.54 10.93 -10.92
N ARG A 7 -56.08 12.14 -10.59
CA ARG A 7 -56.96 13.33 -10.45
C ARG A 7 -56.65 14.51 -11.37
N ALA A 8 -55.83 14.32 -12.40
CA ALA A 8 -55.48 15.40 -13.34
C ALA A 8 -55.99 15.22 -14.79
N ASP A 9 -56.69 14.13 -15.12
CA ASP A 9 -57.17 13.89 -16.50
C ASP A 9 -58.68 13.59 -16.52
N LYS A 10 -59.51 14.64 -16.57
CA LYS A 10 -60.77 14.73 -17.35
C LYS A 10 -61.61 15.95 -16.95
N ALA A 11 -61.49 17.02 -17.73
CA ALA A 11 -62.60 17.89 -18.11
C ALA A 11 -62.24 18.65 -19.41
N THR A 12 -62.43 17.99 -20.55
CA THR A 12 -62.46 18.61 -21.87
C THR A 12 -63.80 19.30 -22.12
N LYS A 13 -63.82 20.58 -22.54
CA LYS A 13 -64.35 21.02 -23.86
C LYS A 13 -64.51 22.55 -24.00
N THR A 14 -64.10 23.02 -25.20
CA THR A 14 -64.63 24.14 -26.02
C THR A 14 -64.47 25.58 -25.55
N GLY A 15 -63.61 26.34 -26.26
CA GLY A 15 -63.56 27.80 -26.27
C GLY A 15 -62.42 28.32 -27.15
N THR A 16 -62.74 29.22 -28.08
CA THR A 16 -61.92 29.91 -29.10
C THR A 16 -60.65 30.62 -28.57
N PRO A 17 -59.67 30.95 -29.45
CA PRO A 17 -58.34 31.40 -29.05
C PRO A 17 -58.35 32.84 -28.54
N GLY A 18 -58.05 33.02 -27.26
CA GLY A 18 -57.81 34.31 -26.63
C GLY A 18 -56.50 34.28 -25.84
N THR A 19 -55.48 34.93 -26.38
CA THR A 19 -54.29 35.48 -25.69
C THR A 19 -53.91 34.80 -24.36
N ALA A 20 -53.10 33.75 -24.43
CA ALA A 20 -52.38 33.27 -23.26
C ALA A 20 -51.31 34.30 -22.88
N ALA A 21 -51.47 34.92 -21.72
CA ALA A 21 -50.46 35.76 -21.10
C ALA A 21 -49.13 35.00 -20.99
N GLU A 22 -48.03 35.64 -21.39
CA GLU A 22 -46.68 35.13 -21.18
C GLU A 22 -46.42 34.87 -19.68
N PRO A 23 -45.64 33.84 -19.31
CA PRO A 23 -45.20 33.65 -17.94
C PRO A 23 -44.11 34.68 -17.60
N SER A 24 -44.52 35.90 -17.25
CA SER A 24 -43.65 37.02 -16.88
C SER A 24 -43.14 36.88 -15.44
N GLY A 25 -42.13 36.03 -15.23
CA GLY A 25 -41.43 35.89 -13.94
C GLY A 25 -40.00 35.36 -14.09
N LEU A 26 -39.18 35.46 -13.03
CA LEU A 26 -37.82 34.90 -13.00
C LEU A 26 -37.81 33.36 -12.99
N GLN A 27 -38.94 32.73 -12.64
CA GLN A 27 -39.06 31.30 -12.40
C GLN A 27 -38.80 30.40 -13.62
N PRO A 28 -39.29 30.70 -14.84
CA PRO A 28 -38.94 29.94 -16.04
C PRO A 28 -37.43 29.98 -16.34
N ILE A 29 -36.79 31.13 -16.13
CA ILE A 29 -35.33 31.29 -16.31
C ILE A 29 -34.58 30.45 -15.29
N LEU A 30 -35.05 30.43 -14.03
CA LEU A 30 -34.45 29.63 -12.96
C LEU A 30 -34.55 28.12 -13.23
N LEU A 31 -35.71 27.65 -13.68
CA LEU A 31 -35.93 26.25 -14.05
C LEU A 31 -35.06 25.83 -15.23
N GLU A 32 -34.94 26.70 -16.24
CA GLU A 32 -34.05 26.46 -17.38
C GLU A 32 -32.58 26.40 -16.92
N ALA A 33 -32.13 27.35 -16.11
CA ALA A 33 -30.78 27.37 -15.54
C ALA A 33 -30.48 26.10 -14.75
N PHE A 34 -31.41 25.68 -13.88
CA PHE A 34 -31.29 24.46 -13.08
C PHE A 34 -31.23 23.20 -13.94
N ARG A 35 -32.01 23.14 -15.04
CA ARG A 35 -31.91 22.03 -16.00
C ARG A 35 -30.54 21.99 -16.68
N HIS A 36 -30.03 23.14 -17.14
CA HIS A 36 -28.68 23.22 -17.70
C HIS A 36 -27.61 22.77 -16.69
N HIS A 37 -27.79 23.11 -15.40
CA HIS A 37 -26.92 22.69 -14.32
C HIS A 37 -26.96 21.17 -14.11
N GLN A 38 -28.14 20.56 -14.03
CA GLN A 38 -28.31 19.11 -13.90
C GLN A 38 -27.73 18.33 -15.09
N GLU A 39 -27.77 18.91 -16.29
CA GLU A 39 -27.21 18.32 -17.51
C GLU A 39 -25.71 18.59 -17.69
N GLY A 40 -25.05 19.21 -16.69
CA GLY A 40 -23.61 19.48 -16.71
C GLY A 40 -23.18 20.62 -17.66
N ARG A 41 -24.13 21.35 -18.26
CA ARG A 41 -23.84 22.52 -19.10
C ARG A 41 -23.63 23.75 -18.24
N LEU A 42 -22.53 23.73 -17.48
CA LEU A 42 -22.20 24.72 -16.45
C LEU A 42 -22.17 26.15 -17.01
N GLY A 43 -21.59 26.38 -18.19
CA GLY A 43 -21.54 27.72 -18.80
C GLY A 43 -22.90 28.31 -19.14
N GLU A 44 -23.86 27.49 -19.60
CA GLU A 44 -25.23 27.97 -19.86
C GLU A 44 -26.00 28.21 -18.55
N ALA A 45 -25.83 27.33 -17.56
CA ALA A 45 -26.41 27.52 -16.23
C ALA A 45 -25.92 28.83 -15.59
N GLU A 46 -24.60 29.06 -15.64
CA GLU A 46 -23.93 30.26 -15.15
C GLU A 46 -24.49 31.54 -15.80
N ARG A 47 -24.64 31.53 -17.13
CA ARG A 47 -25.21 32.66 -17.89
C ARG A 47 -26.64 32.98 -17.45
N LEU A 48 -27.47 31.96 -17.26
CA LEU A 48 -28.87 32.15 -16.86
C LEU A 48 -29.00 32.57 -15.39
N TYR A 49 -28.20 32.02 -14.47
CA TYR A 49 -28.17 32.50 -13.08
C TYR A 49 -27.71 33.96 -12.99
N ARG A 50 -26.66 34.36 -13.73
CA ARG A 50 -26.24 35.78 -13.79
C ARG A 50 -27.33 36.68 -14.37
N ARG A 51 -28.10 36.21 -15.35
CA ARG A 51 -29.25 36.97 -15.89
C ARG A 51 -30.31 37.20 -14.82
N ILE A 52 -30.59 36.21 -13.98
CA ILE A 52 -31.52 36.38 -12.85
C ILE A 52 -30.95 37.39 -11.86
N LEU A 53 -29.66 37.30 -11.52
CA LEU A 53 -29.01 38.24 -10.60
C LEU A 53 -28.88 39.67 -11.14
N ALA A 54 -28.88 39.86 -12.46
CA ALA A 54 -28.95 41.19 -13.07
C ALA A 54 -30.34 41.83 -12.92
N LEU A 55 -31.39 41.01 -12.86
CA LEU A 55 -32.78 41.46 -12.67
C LEU A 55 -33.15 41.59 -11.18
N ASP A 56 -32.64 40.68 -10.35
CA ASP A 56 -32.76 40.67 -8.90
C ASP A 56 -31.42 40.26 -8.25
N PRO A 57 -30.58 41.24 -7.86
CA PRO A 57 -29.29 40.99 -7.24
C PRO A 57 -29.36 40.25 -5.90
N ARG A 58 -30.54 40.21 -5.26
CA ARG A 58 -30.77 39.53 -3.99
C ARG A 58 -31.52 38.21 -4.17
N HIS A 59 -31.58 37.64 -5.38
CA HIS A 59 -32.23 36.36 -5.60
C HIS A 59 -31.41 35.21 -4.99
N ALA A 60 -31.75 34.80 -3.76
CA ALA A 60 -30.95 33.89 -2.92
C ALA A 60 -30.62 32.55 -3.61
N ASP A 61 -31.59 31.94 -4.29
CA ASP A 61 -31.42 30.64 -4.95
C ASP A 61 -30.44 30.74 -6.12
N SER A 62 -30.44 31.86 -6.85
CA SER A 62 -29.48 32.07 -7.95
C SER A 62 -28.09 32.40 -7.46
N LEU A 63 -27.96 33.13 -6.34
CA LEU A 63 -26.67 33.33 -5.67
C LEU A 63 -26.06 31.99 -5.24
N HIS A 64 -26.86 31.15 -4.56
CA HIS A 64 -26.43 29.83 -4.11
C HIS A 64 -26.06 28.92 -5.28
N LEU A 65 -26.95 28.77 -6.28
CA LEU A 65 -26.72 27.87 -7.41
C LEU A 65 -25.58 28.35 -8.31
N LEU A 66 -25.41 29.66 -8.50
CA LEU A 66 -24.24 30.21 -9.20
C LEU A 66 -22.95 29.91 -8.42
N GLY A 67 -22.98 30.00 -7.08
CA GLY A 67 -21.86 29.59 -6.24
C GLY A 67 -21.54 28.10 -6.37
N MET A 68 -22.55 27.24 -6.45
CA MET A 68 -22.35 25.81 -6.71
C MET A 68 -21.76 25.54 -8.10
N VAL A 69 -22.17 26.29 -9.13
CA VAL A 69 -21.56 26.23 -10.47
C VAL A 69 -20.09 26.69 -10.42
N ALA A 70 -19.80 27.81 -9.75
CA ALA A 70 -18.43 28.30 -9.58
C ALA A 70 -17.54 27.25 -8.87
N PHE A 71 -18.07 26.57 -7.85
CA PHE A 71 -17.38 25.50 -7.15
C PHE A 71 -17.09 24.31 -8.08
N GLN A 72 -18.08 23.87 -8.87
CA GLN A 72 -17.91 22.79 -9.85
C GLN A 72 -16.96 23.17 -10.99
N SER A 73 -16.82 24.45 -11.29
CA SER A 73 -15.88 25.01 -12.27
C SER A 73 -14.48 25.29 -11.69
N GLY A 74 -14.20 24.88 -10.44
CA GLY A 74 -12.87 25.02 -9.83
C GLY A 74 -12.55 26.42 -9.31
N GLN A 75 -13.57 27.22 -8.94
CA GLN A 75 -13.43 28.57 -8.39
C GLN A 75 -13.99 28.65 -6.96
N PRO A 76 -13.33 28.02 -5.97
CA PRO A 76 -13.88 27.88 -4.62
C PRO A 76 -13.99 29.20 -3.85
N GLU A 77 -13.13 30.19 -4.11
CA GLU A 77 -13.22 31.52 -3.48
C GLU A 77 -14.48 32.25 -3.95
N ALA A 78 -14.70 32.32 -5.27
CA ALA A 78 -15.90 32.92 -5.85
C ALA A 78 -17.17 32.19 -5.38
N ALA A 79 -17.11 30.86 -5.28
CA ALA A 79 -18.20 30.06 -4.73
C ALA A 79 -18.52 30.42 -3.28
N ALA A 80 -17.51 30.56 -2.42
CA ALA A 80 -17.69 30.93 -1.02
C ALA A 80 -18.34 32.31 -0.88
N GLU A 81 -17.91 33.29 -1.68
CA GLU A 81 -18.50 34.63 -1.69
C GLU A 81 -19.98 34.62 -2.10
N LEU A 82 -20.32 33.94 -3.21
CA LEU A 82 -21.68 33.86 -3.72
C LEU A 82 -22.62 33.12 -2.75
N ILE A 83 -22.18 32.01 -2.18
CA ILE A 83 -22.98 31.25 -1.21
C ILE A 83 -23.11 32.04 0.10
N ALA A 84 -22.07 32.75 0.55
CA ALA A 84 -22.16 33.62 1.73
C ALA A 84 -23.19 34.75 1.52
N GLN A 85 -23.26 35.33 0.32
CA GLN A 85 -24.31 36.30 -0.03
C GLN A 85 -25.70 35.65 0.01
N ALA A 86 -25.86 34.42 -0.50
CA ALA A 86 -27.12 33.68 -0.40
C ALA A 86 -27.55 33.44 1.06
N VAL A 87 -26.60 33.08 1.95
CA VAL A 87 -26.84 32.94 3.39
C VAL A 87 -27.21 34.29 4.03
N ALA A 88 -26.59 35.39 3.62
CA ALA A 88 -26.92 36.73 4.13
C ALA A 88 -28.34 37.17 3.72
N VAL A 89 -28.78 36.82 2.51
CA VAL A 89 -30.15 37.10 2.04
C VAL A 89 -31.17 36.20 2.74
N ASN A 90 -30.89 34.91 2.85
CA ASN A 90 -31.78 33.93 3.49
C ASN A 90 -31.04 33.14 4.60
N PRO A 91 -30.94 33.72 5.81
CA PRO A 91 -30.15 33.16 6.92
C PRO A 91 -30.68 31.84 7.50
N ASN A 92 -31.92 31.46 7.17
CA ASN A 92 -32.60 30.29 7.72
C ASN A 92 -32.61 29.09 6.75
N ASN A 93 -31.91 29.19 5.61
CA ASN A 93 -31.76 28.06 4.70
C ASN A 93 -30.57 27.18 5.11
N ALA A 94 -30.88 26.02 5.70
CA ALA A 94 -29.87 25.05 6.14
C ALA A 94 -28.96 24.55 4.99
N MET A 95 -29.50 24.42 3.77
CA MET A 95 -28.73 23.95 2.61
C MET A 95 -27.64 24.96 2.23
N TYR A 96 -27.92 26.27 2.32
CA TYR A 96 -26.95 27.32 2.00
C TYR A 96 -25.81 27.31 2.99
N CYS A 97 -26.12 27.20 4.29
CA CYS A 97 -25.13 27.06 5.34
C CYS A 97 -24.29 25.78 5.16
N SER A 98 -24.92 24.65 4.84
CA SER A 98 -24.20 23.39 4.63
C SER A 98 -23.26 23.43 3.43
N ASN A 99 -23.70 24.01 2.31
CA ASN A 99 -22.87 24.12 1.11
C ASN A 99 -21.74 25.13 1.29
N LEU A 100 -21.98 26.22 2.03
CA LEU A 100 -20.92 27.16 2.41
C LEU A 100 -19.84 26.43 3.22
N GLY A 101 -20.24 25.59 4.19
CA GLY A 101 -19.32 24.76 4.96
C GLY A 101 -18.45 23.86 4.07
N SER A 102 -19.05 23.21 3.07
CA SER A 102 -18.32 22.37 2.11
C SER A 102 -17.28 23.14 1.30
N VAL A 103 -17.64 24.34 0.81
CA VAL A 103 -16.70 25.18 0.04
C VAL A 103 -15.58 25.71 0.93
N LEU A 104 -15.90 26.18 2.15
CA LEU A 104 -14.91 26.66 3.12
C LEU A 104 -13.92 25.56 3.51
N LYS A 105 -14.37 24.31 3.61
CA LYS A 105 -13.50 23.16 3.84
C LYS A 105 -12.51 22.94 2.70
N GLU A 106 -12.94 23.04 1.44
CA GLU A 106 -12.00 22.93 0.31
C GLU A 106 -10.98 24.08 0.27
N LEU A 107 -11.35 25.25 0.79
CA LEU A 107 -10.44 26.38 0.98
C LEU A 107 -9.50 26.24 2.20
N GLY A 108 -9.59 25.15 2.98
CA GLY A 108 -8.83 24.97 4.22
C GLY A 108 -9.28 25.87 5.39
N ARG A 109 -10.40 26.59 5.25
CA ARG A 109 -10.98 27.48 6.27
C ARG A 109 -11.83 26.68 7.27
N HIS A 110 -11.18 25.77 7.99
CA HIS A 110 -11.85 24.74 8.80
C HIS A 110 -12.78 25.30 9.88
N ASP A 111 -12.37 26.34 10.62
CA ASP A 111 -13.21 26.89 11.70
C ASP A 111 -14.50 27.53 11.18
N GLU A 112 -14.42 28.20 10.03
CA GLU A 112 -15.59 28.79 9.37
C GLU A 112 -16.51 27.71 8.78
N ALA A 113 -15.93 26.62 8.28
CA ALA A 113 -16.68 25.46 7.82
C ALA A 113 -17.47 24.81 8.99
N VAL A 114 -16.81 24.59 10.13
CA VAL A 114 -17.43 24.08 11.36
C VAL A 114 -18.60 24.97 11.81
N ALA A 115 -18.40 26.30 11.86
CA ALA A 115 -19.45 27.24 12.21
C ALA A 115 -20.66 27.16 11.25
N SER A 116 -20.39 27.04 9.95
CA SER A 116 -21.41 26.93 8.90
C SER A 116 -22.24 25.65 9.01
N TRP A 117 -21.61 24.48 9.23
CA TRP A 117 -22.35 23.23 9.43
C TRP A 117 -23.10 23.17 10.76
N ARG A 118 -22.53 23.67 11.85
CA ARG A 118 -23.24 23.77 13.13
C ARG A 118 -24.52 24.61 12.98
N ARG A 119 -24.45 25.73 12.25
CA ARG A 119 -25.62 26.53 11.91
C ARG A 119 -26.62 25.76 11.04
N ALA A 120 -26.15 25.03 10.03
CA ALA A 120 -27.02 24.19 9.20
C ALA A 120 -27.77 23.14 10.05
N LEU A 121 -27.10 22.51 11.01
CA LEU A 121 -27.67 21.50 11.92
C LEU A 121 -28.64 22.11 12.94
N THR A 122 -28.41 23.34 13.41
CA THR A 122 -29.39 24.07 14.21
C THR A 122 -30.69 24.31 13.43
N LEU A 123 -30.59 24.62 12.13
CA LEU A 123 -31.73 24.87 11.26
C LEU A 123 -32.42 23.58 10.80
N ARG A 124 -31.66 22.50 10.61
CA ARG A 124 -32.12 21.19 10.14
C ARG A 124 -31.38 20.06 10.89
N PRO A 125 -31.90 19.62 12.04
CA PRO A 125 -31.24 18.59 12.86
C PRO A 125 -31.23 17.18 12.26
N ASP A 126 -31.96 16.93 11.17
CA ASP A 126 -32.06 15.65 10.46
C ASP A 126 -31.21 15.61 9.16
N HIS A 127 -30.23 16.50 9.01
CA HIS A 127 -29.36 16.54 7.83
C HIS A 127 -28.09 15.69 8.03
N ALA A 128 -28.17 14.41 7.68
CA ALA A 128 -27.09 13.43 7.86
C ALA A 128 -25.76 13.86 7.21
N GLU A 129 -25.79 14.46 6.01
CA GLU A 129 -24.60 14.89 5.29
C GLU A 129 -23.84 15.99 6.03
N SER A 130 -24.54 16.93 6.70
CA SER A 130 -23.88 17.95 7.52
C SER A 130 -23.19 17.36 8.74
N TYR A 131 -23.79 16.37 9.41
CA TYR A 131 -23.11 15.65 10.50
C TYR A 131 -21.86 14.92 10.01
N SER A 132 -21.96 14.24 8.87
CA SER A 132 -20.82 13.51 8.27
C SER A 132 -19.67 14.46 7.91
N ASN A 133 -19.96 15.58 7.27
CA ASN A 133 -18.94 16.56 6.87
C ASN A 133 -18.32 17.27 8.09
N LEU A 134 -19.13 17.60 9.10
CA LEU A 134 -18.64 18.17 10.34
C LEU A 134 -17.72 17.18 11.08
N GLY A 135 -18.12 15.90 11.18
CA GLY A 135 -17.30 14.85 11.77
C GLY A 135 -15.96 14.68 11.05
N TYR A 136 -15.96 14.73 9.70
CA TYR A 136 -14.72 14.69 8.91
C TYR A 136 -13.76 15.83 9.27
N VAL A 137 -14.23 17.08 9.34
CA VAL A 137 -13.34 18.22 9.66
C VAL A 137 -12.88 18.19 11.12
N LEU A 138 -13.74 17.75 12.05
CA LEU A 138 -13.33 17.60 13.45
C LEU A 138 -12.26 16.53 13.64
N ARG A 139 -12.30 15.46 12.83
CA ARG A 139 -11.21 14.48 12.77
C ARG A 139 -9.89 15.12 12.35
N GLU A 140 -9.89 15.93 11.29
CA GLU A 140 -8.68 16.66 10.82
C GLU A 140 -8.16 17.63 11.89
N GLN A 141 -9.05 18.17 12.75
CA GLN A 141 -8.69 18.99 13.91
C GLN A 141 -8.27 18.17 15.15
N GLY A 142 -8.23 16.84 15.08
CA GLY A 142 -7.88 15.95 16.20
C GLY A 142 -8.97 15.78 17.27
N ARG A 143 -10.19 16.30 17.04
CA ARG A 143 -11.35 16.18 17.95
C ARG A 143 -12.11 14.87 17.71
N LEU A 144 -11.41 13.76 17.93
CA LEU A 144 -11.83 12.43 17.46
C LEU A 144 -13.13 11.91 18.11
N ASP A 145 -13.30 12.06 19.43
CA ASP A 145 -14.51 11.56 20.10
C ASP A 145 -15.78 12.26 19.63
N GLU A 146 -15.74 13.59 19.51
CA GLU A 146 -16.85 14.39 18.98
C GLU A 146 -17.13 14.03 17.52
N ALA A 147 -16.09 13.84 16.71
CA ALA A 147 -16.23 13.38 15.34
C ALA A 147 -16.97 12.02 15.27
N ALA A 148 -16.60 11.07 16.12
CA ALA A 148 -17.25 9.76 16.18
C ALA A 148 -18.74 9.86 16.52
N ASP A 149 -19.11 10.70 17.50
CA ASP A 149 -20.50 10.87 17.91
C ASP A 149 -21.35 11.52 16.82
N LEU A 150 -20.85 12.54 16.14
CA LEU A 150 -21.54 13.17 15.01
C LEU A 150 -21.72 12.18 13.85
N LEU A 151 -20.72 11.35 13.57
CA LEU A 151 -20.81 10.33 12.53
C LEU A 151 -21.83 9.23 12.89
N ARG A 152 -21.91 8.83 14.17
CA ARG A 152 -22.97 7.93 14.65
C ARG A 152 -24.37 8.57 14.50
N GLN A 153 -24.50 9.88 14.77
CA GLN A 153 -25.76 10.60 14.53
C GLN A 153 -26.13 10.63 13.04
N ALA A 154 -25.17 10.89 12.15
CA ALA A 154 -25.38 10.83 10.70
C ALA A 154 -25.94 9.46 10.27
N LEU A 155 -25.37 8.37 10.81
CA LEU A 155 -25.76 7.00 10.51
C LEU A 155 -27.06 6.57 11.17
N ALA A 156 -27.44 7.16 12.30
CA ALA A 156 -28.75 6.97 12.91
C ALA A 156 -29.86 7.59 12.05
N ILE A 157 -29.58 8.73 11.41
CA ILE A 157 -30.51 9.41 10.49
C ILE A 157 -30.55 8.69 9.13
N ASN A 158 -29.39 8.36 8.57
CA ASN A 158 -29.27 7.67 7.28
C ASN A 158 -28.24 6.53 7.36
N PRO A 159 -28.68 5.29 7.66
CA PRO A 159 -27.79 4.12 7.71
C PRO A 159 -27.11 3.78 6.39
N GLY A 160 -27.66 4.24 5.25
CA GLY A 160 -27.14 4.00 3.91
C GLY A 160 -26.06 4.98 3.45
N LEU A 161 -25.65 5.93 4.30
CA LEU A 161 -24.64 6.92 3.98
C LEU A 161 -23.22 6.31 4.06
N ALA A 162 -22.76 5.73 2.95
CA ALA A 162 -21.48 5.03 2.87
C ALA A 162 -20.28 5.92 3.26
N GLU A 163 -20.30 7.19 2.87
CA GLU A 163 -19.28 8.18 3.24
C GLU A 163 -19.20 8.38 4.76
N ALA A 164 -20.32 8.38 5.48
CA ALA A 164 -20.34 8.48 6.94
C ALA A 164 -19.81 7.20 7.62
N GLN A 165 -20.09 6.01 7.07
CA GLN A 165 -19.48 4.76 7.56
C GLN A 165 -17.96 4.78 7.37
N CYS A 166 -17.49 5.23 6.20
CA CYS A 166 -16.06 5.34 5.90
C CYS A 166 -15.35 6.34 6.84
N ASN A 167 -15.94 7.53 7.03
CA ASN A 167 -15.41 8.53 7.95
C ASN A 167 -15.41 8.01 9.39
N LEU A 168 -16.46 7.28 9.82
CA LEU A 168 -16.51 6.68 11.15
C LEU A 168 -15.39 5.63 11.32
N ALA A 169 -15.16 4.80 10.31
CA ALA A 169 -14.07 3.83 10.33
C ALA A 169 -12.71 4.53 10.50
N HIS A 170 -12.49 5.63 9.79
CA HIS A 170 -11.25 6.42 9.91
C HIS A 170 -11.07 7.00 11.32
N VAL A 171 -12.12 7.60 11.89
CA VAL A 171 -12.07 8.13 13.27
C VAL A 171 -11.82 7.02 14.28
N LEU A 172 -12.48 5.86 14.14
CA LEU A 172 -12.28 4.72 15.04
C LEU A 172 -10.87 4.15 14.94
N SER A 173 -10.29 4.12 13.73
CA SER A 173 -8.90 3.74 13.52
C SER A 173 -7.94 4.72 14.21
N ASP A 174 -8.17 6.04 14.09
CA ASP A 174 -7.34 7.07 14.73
C ASP A 174 -7.46 7.03 16.27
N LEU A 175 -8.60 6.55 16.79
CA LEU A 175 -8.82 6.25 18.21
C LEU A 175 -8.22 4.89 18.67
N GLY A 176 -7.64 4.10 17.77
CA GLY A 176 -7.13 2.75 18.06
C GLY A 176 -8.22 1.68 18.27
N ARG A 177 -9.49 2.00 17.98
CA ARG A 177 -10.65 1.09 18.12
C ARG A 177 -10.81 0.23 16.85
N PHE A 178 -9.79 -0.59 16.55
CA PHE A 178 -9.68 -1.32 15.28
C PHE A 178 -10.86 -2.25 14.99
N ASP A 179 -11.40 -2.96 15.99
CA ASP A 179 -12.52 -3.87 15.79
C ASP A 179 -13.78 -3.16 15.27
N GLU A 180 -14.12 -2.02 15.87
CA GLU A 180 -15.25 -1.20 15.42
C GLU A 180 -14.97 -0.57 14.06
N ALA A 181 -13.72 -0.16 13.80
CA ALA A 181 -13.30 0.37 12.51
C ALA A 181 -13.48 -0.67 11.39
N ILE A 182 -13.10 -1.93 11.64
CA ILE A 182 -13.27 -3.04 10.70
C ILE A 182 -14.74 -3.28 10.39
N GLN A 183 -15.61 -3.27 11.40
CA GLN A 183 -17.06 -3.40 11.19
C GLN A 183 -17.64 -2.23 10.40
N ALA A 184 -17.19 -1.00 10.66
CA ALA A 184 -17.59 0.17 9.89
C ALA A 184 -17.09 0.09 8.42
N CYS A 185 -15.87 -0.39 8.20
CA CYS A 185 -15.33 -0.68 6.86
C CYS A 185 -16.19 -1.71 6.11
N LEU A 186 -16.51 -2.85 6.74
CA LEU A 186 -17.32 -3.90 6.10
C LEU A 186 -18.71 -3.37 5.72
N ARG A 187 -19.35 -2.57 6.59
CA ARG A 187 -20.62 -1.90 6.28
C ARG A 187 -20.49 -0.90 5.13
N ALA A 188 -19.44 -0.06 5.14
CA ALA A 188 -19.17 0.90 4.07
C ALA A 188 -18.98 0.18 2.72
N LEU A 189 -18.17 -0.89 2.68
CA LEU A 189 -17.92 -1.68 1.47
C LEU A 189 -19.19 -2.36 0.95
N ALA A 190 -20.09 -2.80 1.83
CA ALA A 190 -21.38 -3.38 1.44
C ALA A 190 -22.34 -2.34 0.82
N LEU A 191 -22.24 -1.07 1.21
CA LEU A 191 -23.04 0.02 0.65
C LEU A 191 -22.46 0.57 -0.65
N LYS A 192 -21.14 0.83 -0.67
CA LYS A 192 -20.41 1.41 -1.79
C LYS A 192 -18.93 1.09 -1.68
N GLU A 193 -18.38 0.45 -2.71
CA GLU A 193 -16.95 0.18 -2.74
C GLU A 193 -16.14 1.47 -2.97
N MET A 194 -15.23 1.76 -2.04
CA MET A 194 -14.33 2.91 -2.11
C MET A 194 -12.90 2.46 -1.81
N GLY A 195 -11.94 2.90 -2.61
CA GLY A 195 -10.52 2.58 -2.44
C GLY A 195 -9.96 2.90 -1.04
N PRO A 196 -10.25 4.08 -0.46
CA PRO A 196 -9.85 4.41 0.92
C PRO A 196 -10.37 3.42 1.96
N THR A 197 -11.62 2.96 1.84
CA THR A 197 -12.22 1.98 2.76
C THR A 197 -11.55 0.61 2.65
N LYS A 198 -11.22 0.17 1.42
CA LYS A 198 -10.50 -1.09 1.17
C LYS A 198 -9.15 -1.12 1.90
N ARG A 199 -8.35 -0.06 1.75
CA ARG A 199 -7.06 0.10 2.43
C ARG A 199 -7.20 0.19 3.94
N LEU A 200 -8.16 0.96 4.42
CA LEU A 200 -8.40 1.11 5.85
C LEU A 200 -8.77 -0.22 6.52
N PHE A 201 -9.57 -1.06 5.85
CA PHE A 201 -9.90 -2.41 6.32
C PHE A 201 -8.62 -3.25 6.51
N VAL A 202 -7.77 -3.30 5.48
CA VAL A 202 -6.50 -4.03 5.51
C VAL A 202 -5.60 -3.51 6.62
N TYR A 203 -5.49 -2.18 6.76
CA TYR A 203 -4.71 -1.53 7.81
C TYR A 203 -5.19 -1.93 9.21
N CYS A 204 -6.50 -1.77 9.50
CA CYS A 204 -7.04 -2.04 10.84
C CYS A 204 -6.87 -3.52 11.23
N LEU A 205 -7.18 -4.44 10.30
CA LEU A 205 -7.07 -5.87 10.57
C LEU A 205 -5.62 -6.32 10.77
N GLY A 206 -4.67 -5.73 10.04
CA GLY A 206 -3.25 -6.05 10.18
C GLY A 206 -2.53 -5.38 11.35
N ARG A 207 -3.14 -4.39 12.03
CA ARG A 207 -2.50 -3.63 13.13
C ARG A 207 -2.98 -4.02 14.52
N GLY A 208 -4.24 -4.45 14.65
CA GLY A 208 -4.77 -4.82 15.96
C GLY A 208 -6.22 -5.29 15.96
N GLY A 209 -6.82 -5.53 14.79
CA GLY A 209 -8.13 -6.13 14.69
C GLY A 209 -8.15 -7.56 15.23
N THR A 210 -9.27 -7.94 15.84
CA THR A 210 -9.56 -9.28 16.31
C THR A 210 -10.59 -9.95 15.40
N VAL A 211 -10.57 -11.29 15.39
CA VAL A 211 -11.55 -12.07 14.64
C VAL A 211 -12.79 -12.24 15.49
N PRO A 212 -13.97 -11.80 15.02
CA PRO A 212 -15.20 -11.91 15.79
C PRO A 212 -15.61 -13.37 15.98
N THR A 213 -16.25 -13.66 17.12
CA THR A 213 -16.81 -14.99 17.41
C THR A 213 -18.07 -15.29 16.58
N ASP A 214 -18.73 -14.26 16.05
CA ASP A 214 -19.88 -14.42 15.17
C ASP A 214 -19.46 -14.97 13.80
N ARG A 215 -20.09 -16.07 13.39
CA ARG A 215 -19.73 -16.81 12.17
C ARG A 215 -19.99 -15.99 10.90
N ALA A 216 -21.06 -15.18 10.88
CA ALA A 216 -21.38 -14.37 9.72
C ALA A 216 -20.36 -13.23 9.55
N ALA A 217 -19.98 -12.56 10.64
CA ALA A 217 -18.95 -11.55 10.66
C ALA A 217 -17.57 -12.12 10.29
N GLN A 218 -17.23 -13.32 10.78
CA GLN A 218 -16.00 -14.02 10.40
C GLN A 218 -15.99 -14.34 8.90
N ALA A 219 -17.08 -14.85 8.34
CA ALA A 219 -17.19 -15.14 6.90
C ALA A 219 -17.08 -13.86 6.04
N ALA A 220 -17.69 -12.75 6.46
CA ALA A 220 -17.57 -11.47 5.77
C ALA A 220 -16.13 -10.93 5.79
N MET A 221 -15.45 -11.04 6.93
CA MET A 221 -14.04 -10.66 7.07
C MET A 221 -13.13 -11.52 6.20
N GLN A 222 -13.34 -12.85 6.21
CA GLN A 222 -12.61 -13.78 5.36
C GLN A 222 -12.80 -13.48 3.87
N ALA A 223 -14.04 -13.24 3.44
CA ALA A 223 -14.34 -12.86 2.07
C ALA A 223 -13.65 -11.56 1.65
N ALA A 224 -13.61 -10.56 2.54
CA ALA A 224 -12.92 -9.29 2.28
C ALA A 224 -11.40 -9.47 2.14
N VAL A 225 -10.76 -10.29 2.98
CA VAL A 225 -9.31 -10.58 2.85
C VAL A 225 -9.00 -11.35 1.58
N LEU A 226 -9.81 -12.34 1.20
CA LEU A 226 -9.63 -13.07 -0.06
C LEU A 226 -9.77 -12.14 -1.27
N ARG A 227 -10.73 -11.21 -1.22
CA ARG A 227 -10.87 -10.16 -2.23
C ARG A 227 -9.68 -9.21 -2.23
N ALA A 228 -9.10 -8.88 -1.08
CA ALA A 228 -7.91 -8.03 -0.99
C ALA A 228 -6.63 -8.65 -1.61
N PHE A 229 -6.59 -9.98 -1.76
CA PHE A 229 -5.55 -10.65 -2.56
C PHE A 229 -5.89 -10.69 -4.06
N ALA A 230 -7.16 -10.95 -4.40
CA ALA A 230 -7.60 -11.08 -5.79
C ALA A 230 -7.69 -9.72 -6.51
N GLU A 231 -8.09 -8.69 -5.77
CA GLU A 231 -8.12 -7.29 -6.18
C GLU A 231 -7.01 -6.58 -5.38
N PRO A 232 -6.14 -5.77 -6.00
CA PRO A 232 -5.09 -5.06 -5.26
C PRO A 232 -5.73 -4.02 -4.33
N TRP A 233 -6.08 -4.37 -3.08
CA TRP A 233 -6.67 -3.41 -2.14
C TRP A 233 -5.60 -2.52 -1.51
N ASP A 234 -4.40 -3.07 -1.31
CA ASP A 234 -3.21 -2.38 -0.79
C ASP A 234 -1.95 -3.14 -1.25
N ARG A 235 -0.77 -2.75 -0.77
CA ARG A 235 0.47 -3.52 -0.93
C ARG A 235 0.28 -4.92 -0.33
N THR A 236 0.81 -5.92 -1.03
CA THR A 236 0.64 -7.32 -0.65
C THR A 236 1.19 -7.64 0.76
N SER A 237 2.23 -6.95 1.21
CA SER A 237 2.74 -7.09 2.59
C SER A 237 1.76 -6.59 3.65
N ALA A 238 0.96 -5.56 3.35
CA ALA A 238 -0.09 -5.09 4.24
C ALA A 238 -1.26 -6.09 4.29
N VAL A 239 -1.68 -6.60 3.12
CA VAL A 239 -2.71 -7.64 3.01
C VAL A 239 -2.27 -8.92 3.73
N MET A 240 -0.99 -9.29 3.62
CA MET A 240 -0.40 -10.43 4.32
C MET A 240 -0.56 -10.30 5.84
N ARG A 241 -0.26 -9.13 6.43
CA ARG A 241 -0.46 -8.92 7.87
C ARG A 241 -1.92 -9.13 8.28
N ALA A 242 -2.87 -8.59 7.52
CA ALA A 242 -4.30 -8.79 7.76
C ALA A 242 -4.72 -10.26 7.61
N ALA A 243 -4.15 -10.98 6.63
CA ALA A 243 -4.39 -12.40 6.42
C ALA A 243 -3.86 -13.25 7.58
N LEU A 244 -2.68 -12.93 8.11
CA LEU A 244 -2.11 -13.63 9.25
C LEU A 244 -2.95 -13.46 10.52
N THR A 245 -3.63 -12.34 10.71
CA THR A 245 -4.61 -12.18 11.79
C THR A 245 -5.72 -13.24 11.70
N LEU A 246 -6.25 -13.51 10.50
CA LEU A 246 -7.27 -14.55 10.29
C LEU A 246 -6.70 -15.96 10.43
N VAL A 247 -5.54 -16.22 9.83
CA VAL A 247 -4.88 -17.54 9.83
C VAL A 247 -4.55 -17.97 11.27
N LYS A 248 -4.02 -17.06 12.08
CA LYS A 248 -3.65 -17.33 13.48
C LYS A 248 -4.86 -17.49 14.41
N ALA A 249 -6.01 -16.94 14.03
CA ALA A 249 -7.26 -17.13 14.77
C ALA A 249 -7.94 -18.48 14.44
N ASN A 250 -7.49 -19.21 13.42
CA ASN A 250 -8.03 -20.52 13.08
C ASN A 250 -7.52 -21.58 14.09
N PRO A 251 -8.40 -22.20 14.90
CA PRO A 251 -8.00 -23.13 15.95
C PRO A 251 -7.31 -24.39 15.42
N GLU A 252 -7.66 -24.85 14.22
CA GLU A 252 -7.03 -26.03 13.61
C GLU A 252 -5.58 -25.74 13.21
N ILE A 253 -5.31 -24.53 12.71
CA ILE A 253 -3.95 -24.09 12.39
C ILE A 253 -3.13 -23.95 13.68
N GLY A 254 -3.72 -23.37 14.73
CA GLY A 254 -3.09 -23.29 16.05
C GLY A 254 -2.77 -24.68 16.63
N SER A 255 -3.69 -25.64 16.52
CA SER A 255 -3.47 -27.04 16.90
C SER A 255 -2.32 -27.67 16.12
N ALA A 256 -2.30 -27.50 14.80
CA ALA A 256 -1.24 -28.02 13.95
C ALA A 256 0.14 -27.42 14.31
N GLN A 257 0.21 -26.11 14.60
CA GLN A 257 1.43 -25.44 15.03
C GLN A 257 1.92 -25.93 16.40
N ALA A 258 1.01 -26.11 17.36
CA ALA A 258 1.34 -26.53 18.72
C ALA A 258 2.03 -27.91 18.77
N ARG A 259 1.76 -28.79 17.80
CA ARG A 259 2.40 -30.11 17.69
C ARG A 259 3.90 -30.04 17.39
N PHE A 260 4.40 -28.92 16.87
CA PHE A 260 5.81 -28.76 16.53
C PHE A 260 6.63 -28.01 17.58
N GLY A 261 5.97 -27.43 18.60
CA GLY A 261 6.60 -26.79 19.77
C GLY A 261 7.62 -25.68 19.46
N ASP A 262 8.05 -24.99 20.51
CA ASP A 262 9.27 -24.18 20.46
C ASP A 262 10.44 -25.06 20.93
N GLY A 263 11.41 -25.35 20.05
CA GLY A 263 12.64 -26.09 20.38
C GLY A 263 12.62 -27.61 20.11
N GLY A 264 11.60 -28.14 19.45
CA GLY A 264 11.62 -29.52 18.94
C GLY A 264 12.30 -29.60 17.57
N SER A 265 13.11 -30.62 17.30
CA SER A 265 13.66 -30.83 15.95
C SER A 265 12.52 -30.99 14.94
N HIS A 266 12.26 -29.97 14.12
CA HIS A 266 11.26 -29.97 13.04
C HIS A 266 11.56 -31.00 11.93
N ARG A 267 12.56 -31.87 12.15
CA ARG A 267 13.14 -32.78 11.17
C ARG A 267 12.50 -34.16 11.16
N VAL A 268 11.63 -34.50 12.13
CA VAL A 268 10.95 -35.81 12.17
C VAL A 268 9.45 -35.63 12.10
N VAL A 269 8.90 -35.88 10.91
CA VAL A 269 7.45 -35.91 10.66
C VAL A 269 6.94 -37.31 10.97
N SER A 270 5.93 -37.43 11.86
CA SER A 270 5.22 -38.71 11.99
C SER A 270 4.19 -38.83 10.87
N ALA A 271 4.06 -40.02 10.26
CA ALA A 271 2.99 -40.29 9.28
C ALA A 271 1.59 -39.98 9.84
N GLY A 272 1.42 -40.09 11.16
CA GLY A 272 0.18 -39.73 11.87
C GLY A 272 -0.13 -38.22 11.87
N PHE A 273 0.87 -37.34 11.74
CA PHE A 273 0.63 -35.90 11.61
C PHE A 273 0.04 -35.53 10.25
N LEU A 274 0.58 -36.07 9.16
CA LEU A 274 0.09 -35.77 7.81
C LEU A 274 -1.34 -36.31 7.57
N ALA A 275 -1.71 -37.36 8.30
CA ALA A 275 -3.06 -37.93 8.29
C ALA A 275 -4.03 -37.26 9.29
N SER A 276 -3.58 -36.23 10.02
CA SER A 276 -4.37 -35.59 11.06
C SER A 276 -5.44 -34.64 10.51
N THR A 277 -6.55 -34.49 11.24
CA THR A 277 -7.67 -33.62 10.85
C THR A 277 -7.29 -32.14 10.88
N ASP A 278 -6.45 -31.73 11.82
CA ASP A 278 -5.95 -30.36 11.94
C ASP A 278 -5.00 -30.01 10.79
N PHE A 279 -4.14 -30.93 10.34
CA PHE A 279 -3.34 -30.71 9.13
C PHE A 279 -4.22 -30.60 7.88
N ALA A 280 -5.19 -31.49 7.72
CA ALA A 280 -6.14 -31.45 6.60
C ALA A 280 -6.95 -30.15 6.55
N ALA A 281 -7.41 -29.66 7.71
CA ALA A 281 -8.11 -28.38 7.81
C ALA A 281 -7.17 -27.20 7.50
N THR A 282 -5.90 -27.27 7.90
CA THR A 282 -4.91 -26.22 7.62
C THR A 282 -4.64 -26.07 6.13
N ILE A 283 -4.41 -27.17 5.41
CA ILE A 283 -4.15 -27.11 3.95
C ILE A 283 -5.38 -26.70 3.15
N ALA A 284 -6.59 -26.89 3.70
CA ALA A 284 -7.84 -26.48 3.10
C ALA A 284 -8.20 -25.00 3.35
N ASP A 285 -7.46 -24.30 4.22
CA ASP A 285 -7.75 -22.91 4.55
C ASP A 285 -7.51 -21.98 3.33
N PRO A 286 -8.55 -21.29 2.85
CA PRO A 286 -8.43 -20.50 1.63
C PRO A 286 -7.59 -19.24 1.83
N VAL A 287 -7.53 -18.68 3.05
CA VAL A 287 -6.74 -17.48 3.35
C VAL A 287 -5.26 -17.83 3.38
N LEU A 288 -4.89 -18.95 4.01
CA LEU A 288 -3.52 -19.47 4.00
C LEU A 288 -3.07 -19.76 2.57
N ARG A 289 -3.91 -20.44 1.77
CA ARG A 289 -3.57 -20.74 0.37
C ARG A 289 -3.39 -19.49 -0.48
N ALA A 290 -4.20 -18.45 -0.26
CA ALA A 290 -4.00 -17.16 -0.92
C ALA A 290 -2.69 -16.51 -0.49
N ALA A 291 -2.41 -16.48 0.83
CA ALA A 291 -1.20 -15.91 1.41
C ALA A 291 0.09 -16.53 0.84
N LEU A 292 0.14 -17.87 0.73
CA LEU A 292 1.28 -18.63 0.16
C LEU A 292 1.68 -18.21 -1.26
N THR A 293 0.80 -17.52 -1.98
CA THR A 293 1.05 -17.13 -3.37
C THR A 293 1.34 -15.65 -3.57
N ALA A 294 1.30 -14.88 -2.49
CA ALA A 294 1.18 -13.43 -2.54
C ALA A 294 2.43 -12.69 -2.01
N ALA A 295 2.98 -13.11 -0.88
CA ALA A 295 4.14 -12.47 -0.25
C ALA A 295 4.86 -13.44 0.72
N PRO A 296 6.09 -13.13 1.15
CA PRO A 296 6.71 -13.86 2.26
C PRO A 296 5.79 -13.88 3.48
N ILE A 297 5.78 -15.00 4.21
CA ILE A 297 4.99 -15.18 5.43
C ILE A 297 5.91 -14.93 6.62
N PRO A 298 5.79 -13.77 7.31
CA PRO A 298 6.64 -13.44 8.46
C PRO A 298 6.10 -14.05 9.76
N ASP A 299 6.01 -15.38 9.83
CA ASP A 299 5.59 -16.11 11.03
C ASP A 299 6.36 -17.43 11.16
N SER A 300 7.14 -17.56 12.23
CA SER A 300 8.01 -18.72 12.46
C SER A 300 7.22 -20.01 12.71
N GLY A 301 6.06 -19.91 13.36
CA GLY A 301 5.18 -21.05 13.58
C GLY A 301 4.67 -21.63 12.26
N LEU A 302 4.21 -20.77 11.35
CA LEU A 302 3.79 -21.19 10.01
C LEU A 302 4.97 -21.68 9.18
N GLU A 303 6.14 -21.03 9.24
CA GLU A 303 7.35 -21.50 8.54
C GLU A 303 7.69 -22.95 8.89
N ARG A 304 7.65 -23.32 10.18
CA ARG A 304 7.90 -24.70 10.63
C ARG A 304 6.89 -25.69 10.05
N LEU A 305 5.61 -25.35 10.11
CA LEU A 305 4.53 -26.16 9.53
C LEU A 305 4.71 -26.36 8.02
N LEU A 306 5.05 -25.29 7.30
CA LEU A 306 5.27 -25.31 5.85
C LEU A 306 6.55 -26.07 5.47
N THR A 307 7.59 -26.03 6.31
CA THR A 307 8.80 -26.83 6.15
C THR A 307 8.49 -28.32 6.25
N VAL A 308 7.69 -28.72 7.23
CA VAL A 308 7.21 -30.11 7.38
C VAL A 308 6.35 -30.55 6.20
N ALA A 309 5.42 -29.71 5.77
CA ALA A 309 4.57 -30.02 4.62
C ALA A 309 5.38 -30.14 3.32
N ARG A 310 6.45 -29.34 3.17
CA ARG A 310 7.38 -29.41 2.04
C ARG A 310 8.15 -30.73 2.02
N HIS A 311 8.63 -31.19 3.17
CA HIS A 311 9.32 -32.48 3.28
C HIS A 311 8.40 -33.65 2.93
N ALA A 312 7.15 -33.63 3.42
CA ALA A 312 6.14 -34.64 3.07
C ALA A 312 5.83 -34.71 1.56
N LEU A 313 5.80 -33.55 0.89
CA LEU A 313 5.70 -33.48 -0.57
C LEU A 313 6.89 -34.16 -1.26
N LEU A 314 8.11 -33.97 -0.76
CA LEU A 314 9.29 -34.61 -1.34
C LEU A 314 9.21 -36.13 -1.21
N ASP A 315 8.89 -36.66 -0.02
CA ASP A 315 8.73 -38.09 0.23
C ASP A 315 7.69 -38.72 -0.70
N THR A 316 6.52 -38.09 -0.84
CA THR A 316 5.44 -38.58 -1.70
C THR A 316 5.81 -38.55 -3.18
N ALA A 317 6.53 -37.51 -3.63
CA ALA A 317 7.01 -37.41 -5.01
C ALA A 317 8.08 -38.46 -5.34
N VAL A 318 9.00 -38.73 -4.41
CA VAL A 318 10.03 -39.78 -4.54
C VAL A 318 9.41 -41.17 -4.54
N ALA A 319 8.40 -41.41 -3.69
CA ALA A 319 7.67 -42.66 -3.63
C ALA A 319 6.67 -42.87 -4.80
N ALA A 320 6.50 -41.86 -5.67
CA ALA A 320 5.53 -41.85 -6.77
C ALA A 320 4.08 -42.16 -6.33
N VAL A 321 3.69 -41.66 -5.16
CA VAL A 321 2.34 -41.81 -4.61
C VAL A 321 1.46 -40.66 -5.07
N GLU A 322 0.26 -40.97 -5.58
CA GLU A 322 -0.75 -39.97 -5.93
C GLU A 322 -1.19 -39.19 -4.67
N PRO A 323 -1.15 -37.84 -4.69
CA PRO A 323 -1.57 -37.04 -3.55
C PRO A 323 -3.08 -37.09 -3.33
N ALA A 324 -3.53 -36.88 -2.09
CA ALA A 324 -4.95 -36.77 -1.78
C ALA A 324 -5.62 -35.59 -2.53
N PRO A 325 -6.93 -35.65 -2.84
CA PRO A 325 -7.64 -34.55 -3.48
C PRO A 325 -7.51 -33.23 -2.72
N GLY A 326 -7.21 -32.12 -3.43
CA GLY A 326 -7.03 -30.78 -2.85
C GLY A 326 -5.60 -30.50 -2.35
N LEU A 327 -4.80 -31.53 -2.09
CA LEU A 327 -3.40 -31.41 -1.67
C LEU A 327 -2.50 -30.85 -2.80
N SER A 328 -2.88 -31.07 -4.07
CA SER A 328 -2.19 -30.52 -5.24
C SER A 328 -2.15 -28.99 -5.27
N ASP A 329 -3.24 -28.33 -4.91
CA ASP A 329 -3.35 -26.87 -4.93
C ASP A 329 -2.50 -26.25 -3.83
N PHE A 330 -2.53 -26.86 -2.65
CA PHE A 330 -1.70 -26.47 -1.52
C PHE A 330 -0.22 -26.65 -1.84
N HIS A 331 0.19 -27.80 -2.39
CA HIS A 331 1.58 -28.04 -2.79
C HIS A 331 2.07 -27.06 -3.86
N ALA A 332 1.24 -26.75 -4.86
CA ALA A 332 1.58 -25.74 -5.85
C ALA A 332 1.72 -24.34 -5.22
N ALA A 333 0.84 -23.97 -4.28
CA ALA A 333 0.95 -22.73 -3.53
C ALA A 333 2.22 -22.69 -2.67
N LEU A 334 2.58 -23.81 -2.01
CA LEU A 334 3.81 -23.95 -1.23
C LEU A 334 5.06 -23.82 -2.11
N ALA A 335 5.08 -24.41 -3.31
CA ALA A 335 6.18 -24.23 -4.26
C ALA A 335 6.35 -22.77 -4.68
N ARG A 336 5.24 -22.05 -4.87
CA ARG A 336 5.27 -20.59 -5.13
C ARG A 336 5.78 -19.82 -3.93
N GLN A 337 5.37 -20.17 -2.71
CA GLN A 337 5.89 -19.57 -1.49
C GLN A 337 7.40 -19.75 -1.35
N CYS A 338 7.90 -20.94 -1.65
CA CYS A 338 9.34 -21.24 -1.62
C CYS A 338 10.13 -20.41 -2.64
N PHE A 339 9.53 -20.08 -3.79
CA PHE A 339 10.16 -19.15 -4.73
C PHE A 339 10.09 -17.69 -4.24
N ILE A 340 8.98 -17.30 -3.63
CA ILE A 340 8.76 -15.94 -3.09
C ILE A 340 9.74 -15.64 -1.96
N ASN A 341 9.97 -16.59 -1.06
CA ASN A 341 10.89 -16.43 0.07
C ASN A 341 12.34 -16.83 -0.24
N GLU A 342 12.65 -17.12 -1.50
CA GLU A 342 13.98 -17.49 -1.98
C GLU A 342 14.54 -18.74 -1.28
N TYR A 343 13.67 -19.74 -1.07
CA TYR A 343 13.98 -21.07 -0.56
C TYR A 343 14.64 -21.04 0.83
N VAL A 344 14.18 -20.15 1.70
CA VAL A 344 14.85 -19.88 2.99
C VAL A 344 14.50 -20.86 4.11
N TYR A 345 13.54 -21.75 3.89
CA TYR A 345 13.18 -22.80 4.85
C TYR A 345 14.33 -23.79 5.12
N ASP A 346 14.41 -24.33 6.35
CA ASP A 346 15.46 -25.28 6.76
C ASP A 346 15.57 -26.47 5.80
N LEU A 347 16.79 -26.94 5.58
CA LEU A 347 17.08 -27.99 4.61
C LEU A 347 18.06 -29.00 5.22
N THR A 348 17.69 -30.27 5.23
CA THR A 348 18.56 -31.36 5.67
C THR A 348 19.42 -31.93 4.52
N ASP A 349 20.52 -32.59 4.86
CA ASP A 349 21.36 -33.28 3.88
C ASP A 349 20.58 -34.38 3.14
N SER A 350 19.72 -35.13 3.86
CA SER A 350 18.84 -36.15 3.27
C SER A 350 17.87 -35.56 2.24
N GLU A 351 17.21 -34.45 2.56
CA GLU A 351 16.34 -33.76 1.60
C GLU A 351 17.13 -33.26 0.38
N THR A 352 18.35 -32.76 0.61
CA THR A 352 19.24 -32.29 -0.47
C THR A 352 19.56 -33.42 -1.46
N GLU A 353 19.93 -34.59 -0.96
CA GLU A 353 20.20 -35.76 -1.80
C GLU A 353 18.95 -36.22 -2.59
N GLN A 354 17.80 -36.26 -1.92
CA GLN A 354 16.53 -36.66 -2.53
C GLN A 354 16.08 -35.68 -3.62
N VAL A 355 16.13 -34.37 -3.37
CA VAL A 355 15.76 -33.38 -4.38
C VAL A 355 16.73 -33.39 -5.56
N ASP A 356 18.03 -33.59 -5.31
CA ASP A 356 19.02 -33.70 -6.38
C ASP A 356 18.76 -34.91 -7.27
N HIS A 357 18.40 -36.04 -6.67
CA HIS A 357 17.98 -37.22 -7.41
C HIS A 357 16.73 -36.93 -8.25
N LEU A 358 15.68 -36.37 -7.63
CA LEU A 358 14.42 -36.08 -8.30
C LEU A 358 14.58 -35.06 -9.44
N ALA A 359 15.42 -34.04 -9.25
CA ALA A 359 15.73 -33.04 -10.27
C ALA A 359 16.47 -33.66 -11.46
N ARG A 360 17.39 -34.60 -11.24
CA ARG A 360 18.04 -35.36 -12.33
C ARG A 360 17.05 -36.22 -13.09
N SER A 361 16.18 -36.94 -12.38
CA SER A 361 15.12 -37.75 -13.00
C SER A 361 14.17 -36.89 -13.83
N LEU A 362 13.78 -35.73 -13.31
CA LEU A 362 12.97 -34.74 -14.02
C LEU A 362 13.68 -34.28 -15.31
N ALA A 363 14.94 -33.86 -15.23
CA ALA A 363 15.70 -33.42 -16.40
C ALA A 363 15.82 -34.54 -17.46
N THR A 364 16.10 -35.77 -17.05
CA THR A 364 16.17 -36.93 -17.97
C THR A 364 14.82 -37.22 -18.63
N ALA A 365 13.71 -37.12 -17.90
CA ALA A 365 12.38 -37.29 -18.45
C ALA A 365 11.99 -36.15 -19.43
N LEU A 366 12.44 -34.93 -19.17
CA LEU A 366 12.29 -33.81 -20.09
C LEU A 366 13.10 -34.03 -21.38
N ASP A 367 14.34 -34.52 -21.26
CA ASP A 367 15.26 -34.76 -22.38
C ASP A 367 14.79 -35.91 -23.28
N SER A 368 14.27 -36.98 -22.69
CA SER A 368 13.76 -38.15 -23.41
C SER A 368 12.32 -38.00 -23.93
N GLY A 369 11.60 -36.95 -23.53
CA GLY A 369 10.18 -36.80 -23.86
C GLY A 369 9.25 -37.72 -23.05
N ALA A 370 9.76 -38.37 -22.01
CA ALA A 370 8.97 -39.26 -21.15
C ALA A 370 7.89 -38.48 -20.36
N PRO A 371 6.79 -39.15 -19.96
CA PRO A 371 5.80 -38.57 -19.04
C PRO A 371 6.46 -38.10 -17.74
N VAL A 372 6.05 -36.92 -17.26
CA VAL A 372 6.55 -36.35 -16.00
C VAL A 372 5.37 -36.20 -15.04
N PRO A 373 5.42 -36.82 -13.86
CA PRO A 373 4.41 -36.62 -12.83
C PRO A 373 4.35 -35.15 -12.38
N PRO A 374 3.14 -34.55 -12.26
CA PRO A 374 2.97 -33.20 -11.69
C PRO A 374 3.66 -33.01 -10.33
N ALA A 375 3.63 -34.04 -9.48
CA ALA A 375 4.27 -34.03 -8.17
C ALA A 375 5.79 -33.81 -8.24
N TRP A 376 6.47 -34.34 -9.28
CA TRP A 376 7.92 -34.14 -9.45
C TRP A 376 8.24 -32.67 -9.71
N VAL A 377 7.46 -32.01 -10.58
CA VAL A 377 7.65 -30.60 -10.89
C VAL A 377 7.44 -29.75 -9.64
N VAL A 378 6.35 -29.96 -8.90
CA VAL A 378 6.02 -29.18 -7.71
C VAL A 378 6.99 -29.43 -6.55
N ALA A 379 7.41 -30.68 -6.34
CA ALA A 379 8.41 -31.01 -5.34
C ALA A 379 9.74 -30.33 -5.65
N VAL A 380 10.30 -30.48 -6.86
CA VAL A 380 11.56 -29.81 -7.23
C VAL A 380 11.44 -28.29 -7.12
N ALA A 381 10.31 -27.73 -7.58
CA ALA A 381 10.00 -26.30 -7.50
C ALA A 381 9.90 -25.75 -6.06
N SER A 382 9.74 -26.61 -5.04
CA SER A 382 9.68 -26.20 -3.63
C SER A 382 11.07 -26.07 -2.99
N TYR A 383 12.12 -26.54 -3.67
CA TYR A 383 13.49 -26.56 -3.15
C TYR A 383 14.47 -25.77 -4.02
N ARG A 384 14.17 -25.57 -5.30
CA ARG A 384 15.01 -24.79 -6.23
C ARG A 384 14.21 -24.25 -7.42
N PRO A 385 14.65 -23.14 -8.03
CA PRO A 385 13.95 -22.54 -9.15
C PRO A 385 13.97 -23.45 -10.38
N LEU A 386 12.79 -23.74 -10.94
CA LEU A 386 12.69 -24.63 -12.11
C LEU A 386 13.47 -24.12 -13.33
N HIS A 387 13.57 -22.79 -13.56
CA HIS A 387 14.33 -22.25 -14.69
C HIS A 387 15.83 -22.50 -14.63
N SER A 388 16.38 -22.94 -13.49
CA SER A 388 17.80 -23.31 -13.38
C SER A 388 18.08 -24.76 -13.77
N LEU A 389 17.04 -25.56 -14.07
CA LEU A 389 17.21 -26.96 -14.45
C LEU A 389 17.64 -27.10 -15.92
N PRO A 390 18.48 -28.10 -16.26
CA PRO A 390 18.69 -28.50 -17.64
C PRO A 390 17.37 -28.87 -18.30
N GLY A 391 17.13 -28.38 -19.52
CA GLY A 391 15.91 -28.68 -20.27
C GLY A 391 14.64 -27.97 -19.76
N ALA A 392 14.73 -27.00 -18.82
CA ALA A 392 13.56 -26.33 -18.23
C ALA A 392 12.59 -25.71 -19.25
N ALA A 393 13.07 -25.27 -20.41
CA ALA A 393 12.22 -24.75 -21.50
C ALA A 393 11.16 -25.77 -21.95
N ARG A 394 11.49 -27.07 -21.92
CA ARG A 394 10.58 -28.16 -22.30
C ARG A 394 9.41 -28.34 -21.34
N LEU A 395 9.50 -27.81 -20.12
CA LEU A 395 8.34 -27.76 -19.22
C LEU A 395 7.23 -26.90 -19.81
N LEU A 396 7.58 -25.82 -20.54
CA LEU A 396 6.63 -24.88 -21.13
C LEU A 396 5.99 -25.39 -22.43
N GLU A 397 6.55 -26.44 -23.02
CA GLU A 397 6.07 -27.10 -24.25
C GLU A 397 4.98 -28.15 -23.96
N ARG A 398 4.72 -28.44 -22.67
CA ARG A 398 3.79 -29.47 -22.21
C ARG A 398 2.53 -28.86 -21.59
N SER A 399 1.45 -29.64 -21.53
CA SER A 399 0.22 -29.26 -20.83
C SER A 399 0.26 -29.71 -19.36
N TRP A 400 -0.16 -28.84 -18.46
CA TRP A 400 -0.14 -29.07 -17.02
C TRP A 400 -1.49 -28.74 -16.37
N PRO A 401 -1.80 -29.36 -15.21
CA PRO A 401 -2.91 -28.91 -14.37
C PRO A 401 -2.73 -27.44 -13.98
N GLY A 402 -3.84 -26.70 -13.84
CA GLY A 402 -3.84 -25.27 -13.52
C GLY A 402 -2.93 -24.83 -12.36
N PRO A 403 -2.88 -25.56 -11.22
CA PRO A 403 -1.96 -25.23 -10.13
C PRO A 403 -0.47 -25.32 -10.53
N VAL A 404 -0.09 -26.34 -11.31
CA VAL A 404 1.30 -26.50 -11.79
C VAL A 404 1.64 -25.45 -12.84
N GLU A 405 0.67 -25.11 -13.70
CA GLU A 405 0.81 -24.04 -14.69
C GLU A 405 1.12 -22.68 -14.04
N ALA A 406 0.54 -22.41 -12.87
CA ALA A 406 0.85 -21.21 -12.09
C ALA A 406 2.29 -21.24 -11.54
N VAL A 407 2.79 -22.41 -11.10
CA VAL A 407 4.20 -22.60 -10.68
C VAL A 407 5.13 -22.34 -11.86
N LEU A 408 4.86 -22.92 -13.03
CA LEU A 408 5.68 -22.75 -14.24
C LEU A 408 5.68 -21.31 -14.75
N THR A 409 4.56 -20.61 -14.63
CA THR A 409 4.48 -19.19 -14.98
C THR A 409 5.47 -18.39 -14.13
N GLN A 410 5.40 -18.54 -12.80
CA GLN A 410 6.25 -17.79 -11.87
C GLN A 410 7.73 -18.20 -11.94
N GLN A 411 8.01 -19.50 -12.04
CA GLN A 411 9.38 -20.01 -11.90
C GLN A 411 10.11 -20.19 -13.24
N CYS A 412 9.42 -20.20 -14.39
CA CYS A 412 10.03 -20.37 -15.71
C CYS A 412 9.73 -19.19 -16.66
N ARG A 413 8.44 -18.92 -16.94
CA ARG A 413 8.06 -17.90 -17.95
C ARG A 413 8.48 -16.50 -17.56
N GLU A 414 8.20 -16.10 -16.32
CA GLU A 414 8.54 -14.77 -15.83
C GLU A 414 10.08 -14.53 -15.84
N PRO A 415 10.92 -15.43 -15.29
CA PRO A 415 12.37 -15.33 -15.41
C PRO A 415 12.87 -15.29 -16.86
N GLU A 416 12.25 -16.04 -17.76
CA GLU A 416 12.60 -16.01 -19.18
C GLU A 416 12.30 -14.64 -19.81
N GLN A 417 11.14 -14.05 -19.54
CA GLN A 417 10.81 -12.69 -19.98
C GLN A 417 11.80 -11.66 -19.42
N GLU A 418 12.16 -11.78 -18.14
CA GLU A 418 13.15 -10.91 -17.50
C GLU A 418 14.53 -11.00 -18.17
N ARG A 419 14.96 -12.20 -18.58
CA ARG A 419 16.19 -12.40 -19.37
C ARG A 419 16.14 -11.69 -20.72
N HIS A 420 15.01 -11.74 -21.42
CA HIS A 420 14.86 -11.03 -22.70
C HIS A 420 14.87 -9.51 -22.51
N LEU A 421 14.19 -9.00 -21.48
CA LEU A 421 14.14 -7.57 -21.18
C LEU A 421 15.51 -7.01 -20.79
N ARG A 422 16.38 -7.82 -20.20
CA ARG A 422 17.73 -7.43 -19.76
C ARG A 422 18.53 -6.72 -20.85
N ALA A 423 18.46 -7.23 -22.08
CA ALA A 423 19.19 -6.69 -23.22
C ALA A 423 18.66 -5.33 -23.71
N THR A 424 17.45 -4.95 -23.29
CA THR A 424 16.75 -3.72 -23.74
C THR A 424 16.92 -2.55 -22.77
N ILE A 425 17.61 -2.75 -21.64
CA ILE A 425 17.77 -1.73 -20.61
C ILE A 425 19.09 -0.97 -20.88
N PRO A 426 19.04 0.36 -21.11
CA PRO A 426 20.23 1.16 -21.37
C PRO A 426 21.12 1.26 -20.13
N ARG A 427 22.42 1.46 -20.35
CA ARG A 427 23.41 1.78 -19.31
C ARG A 427 23.79 3.24 -19.42
N LEU A 428 23.42 4.04 -18.43
CA LEU A 428 23.61 5.49 -18.48
C LEU A 428 24.95 5.93 -17.89
N THR A 429 25.53 5.15 -16.98
CA THR A 429 26.82 5.46 -16.35
C THR A 429 27.69 4.20 -16.27
N ALA A 430 29.01 4.40 -16.09
CA ALA A 430 29.89 3.35 -15.62
C ALA A 430 29.63 3.04 -14.14
N ILE A 431 30.03 1.84 -13.69
CA ILE A 431 30.01 1.42 -12.28
C ILE A 431 31.46 1.16 -11.88
N GLU A 432 32.10 2.17 -11.32
CA GLU A 432 33.55 2.18 -11.05
C GLU A 432 33.90 1.84 -9.61
N SER A 433 33.10 2.31 -8.65
CA SER A 433 33.30 2.06 -7.22
C SER A 433 33.29 0.57 -6.92
N GLU A 434 34.29 0.12 -6.17
CA GLU A 434 34.39 -1.28 -5.72
C GLU A 434 33.17 -1.68 -4.88
N VAL A 435 32.71 -0.77 -4.01
CA VAL A 435 31.50 -0.99 -3.21
C VAL A 435 30.28 -1.13 -4.11
N SER A 436 30.09 -0.23 -5.09
CA SER A 436 28.99 -0.35 -6.06
C SER A 436 29.04 -1.68 -6.84
N ARG A 437 30.22 -2.17 -7.22
CA ARG A 437 30.38 -3.47 -7.90
C ARG A 437 30.06 -4.66 -6.99
N ARG A 438 30.46 -4.62 -5.71
CA ARG A 438 30.12 -5.66 -4.72
C ARG A 438 28.61 -5.71 -4.47
N VAL A 439 28.00 -4.54 -4.26
CA VAL A 439 26.57 -4.37 -4.08
C VAL A 439 25.82 -4.87 -5.33
N GLN A 440 26.23 -4.46 -6.52
CA GLN A 440 25.69 -4.96 -7.78
C GLN A 440 25.75 -6.49 -7.88
N ALA A 441 26.91 -7.09 -7.61
CA ALA A 441 27.08 -8.55 -7.69
C ALA A 441 26.12 -9.30 -6.77
N GLN A 442 25.81 -8.75 -5.59
CA GLN A 442 24.82 -9.31 -4.67
C GLN A 442 23.40 -9.26 -5.27
N TYR A 443 22.97 -8.12 -5.79
CA TYR A 443 21.62 -7.96 -6.38
C TYR A 443 21.45 -8.67 -7.73
N GLU A 444 22.54 -8.94 -8.46
CA GLU A 444 22.49 -9.69 -9.72
C GLU A 444 22.21 -11.18 -9.49
N GLN A 445 22.67 -11.74 -8.36
CA GLN A 445 22.42 -13.13 -7.98
C GLN A 445 20.95 -13.36 -7.62
N ASN A 446 20.38 -12.44 -6.84
CA ASN A 446 18.98 -12.51 -6.42
C ASN A 446 18.42 -11.08 -6.40
N PRO A 447 17.52 -10.71 -7.33
CA PRO A 447 16.90 -9.38 -7.31
C PRO A 447 15.80 -9.32 -6.25
N TYR A 448 15.81 -8.28 -5.41
CA TYR A 448 14.88 -8.05 -4.29
C TYR A 448 14.67 -6.53 -4.05
N PRO A 449 13.64 -6.13 -3.28
CA PRO A 449 12.54 -6.94 -2.74
C PRO A 449 11.63 -7.48 -3.86
N ARG A 450 11.28 -8.77 -3.86
CA ARG A 450 10.31 -9.30 -4.83
C ARG A 450 8.90 -9.09 -4.30
N TRP A 451 8.08 -8.40 -5.09
CA TRP A 451 6.69 -8.12 -4.75
C TRP A 451 5.76 -8.63 -5.86
N ILE A 452 4.65 -9.27 -5.50
CA ILE A 452 3.79 -9.91 -6.49
C ILE A 452 2.79 -8.94 -7.09
N VAL A 453 2.07 -8.20 -6.25
CA VAL A 453 1.03 -7.26 -6.66
C VAL A 453 1.41 -5.84 -6.23
N ALA A 454 1.33 -4.90 -7.18
CA ALA A 454 1.54 -3.47 -6.92
C ALA A 454 0.33 -2.89 -6.16
N ALA A 455 0.54 -1.78 -5.45
CA ALA A 455 -0.57 -1.04 -4.89
C ALA A 455 -1.59 -0.66 -5.99
N PRO A 456 -2.89 -0.57 -5.68
CA PRO A 456 -3.88 -0.14 -6.66
C PRO A 456 -3.56 1.26 -7.19
N PRO A 457 -3.89 1.56 -8.46
CA PRO A 457 -3.76 2.90 -8.98
C PRO A 457 -4.65 3.85 -8.17
N GLU A 458 -4.06 4.93 -7.65
CA GLU A 458 -4.81 6.05 -7.13
C GLU A 458 -5.27 6.97 -8.26
N THR A 459 -6.28 7.81 -8.00
CA THR A 459 -6.52 8.96 -8.87
C THR A 459 -5.29 9.85 -8.79
N ALA A 460 -4.53 9.91 -9.89
CA ALA A 460 -3.31 10.71 -9.97
C ALA A 460 -3.58 12.18 -9.64
N ARG A 461 -2.70 12.80 -8.85
CA ARG A 461 -2.79 14.20 -8.42
C ARG A 461 -1.45 14.91 -8.63
N PRO A 462 -1.44 16.24 -8.70
CA PRO A 462 -0.19 16.99 -8.57
C PRO A 462 0.55 16.57 -7.29
N VAL A 463 1.89 16.44 -7.37
CA VAL A 463 2.71 15.93 -6.24
C VAL A 463 2.55 16.78 -4.98
N ASP A 464 2.44 18.09 -5.11
CA ASP A 464 2.22 19.00 -3.99
C ASP A 464 0.85 18.77 -3.32
N ALA A 465 -0.19 18.44 -4.09
CA ALA A 465 -1.49 18.06 -3.54
C ALA A 465 -1.43 16.71 -2.80
N VAL A 466 -0.61 15.76 -3.26
CA VAL A 466 -0.34 14.50 -2.53
C VAL A 466 0.35 14.81 -1.20
N LEU A 467 1.40 15.64 -1.22
CA LEU A 467 2.17 15.99 -0.03
C LEU A 467 1.38 16.83 0.97
N ARG A 468 0.51 17.75 0.52
CA ARG A 468 -0.41 18.50 1.41
C ARG A 468 -1.41 17.57 2.08
N LYS A 469 -1.79 16.46 1.45
CA LYS A 469 -2.66 15.46 2.09
C LYS A 469 -1.89 14.63 3.13
N LEU A 470 -0.63 14.28 2.84
CA LEU A 470 0.22 13.54 3.78
C LEU A 470 0.65 14.41 4.97
N PHE A 471 0.96 15.68 4.72
CA PHE A 471 1.49 16.64 5.69
C PHE A 471 0.66 17.95 5.68
N PRO A 472 -0.61 17.91 6.12
CA PRO A 472 -1.54 19.05 6.00
C PRO A 472 -1.12 20.29 6.78
N LEU A 473 -0.27 20.12 7.79
CA LEU A 473 0.20 21.19 8.67
C LEU A 473 1.65 21.58 8.38
N ALA A 474 2.32 20.89 7.46
CA ALA A 474 3.69 21.22 7.10
C ALA A 474 3.72 22.49 6.24
N PRO A 475 4.73 23.35 6.41
CA PRO A 475 4.87 24.60 5.65
C PRO A 475 5.39 24.34 4.22
N ILE A 476 4.57 23.68 3.39
CA ILE A 476 4.88 23.35 1.99
C ILE A 476 4.83 24.63 1.15
N LEU A 477 5.98 25.00 0.57
CA LEU A 477 6.14 26.16 -0.31
C LEU A 477 5.44 25.93 -1.66
N PRO A 478 5.05 27.00 -2.37
CA PRO A 478 4.50 26.89 -3.72
C PRO A 478 5.41 26.06 -4.65
N PHE A 479 4.80 25.18 -5.43
CA PHE A 479 5.48 24.32 -6.37
C PHE A 479 4.89 24.53 -7.77
N ALA A 480 5.75 24.69 -8.75
CA ALA A 480 5.39 24.76 -10.16
C ALA A 480 6.34 23.82 -10.93
N PRO A 481 5.84 22.78 -11.61
CA PRO A 481 6.71 21.90 -12.39
C PRO A 481 7.36 22.67 -13.54
N ALA A 482 8.62 22.32 -13.85
CA ALA A 482 9.39 23.07 -14.85
C ALA A 482 8.84 22.94 -16.29
N HIS A 483 8.17 21.82 -16.61
CA HIS A 483 7.81 21.44 -17.98
C HIS A 483 6.29 21.25 -18.19
N GLY A 484 5.49 22.16 -17.63
CA GLY A 484 4.02 22.12 -17.76
C GLY A 484 3.34 21.34 -16.62
N PRO A 485 2.15 20.75 -16.82
CA PRO A 485 1.36 20.20 -15.72
C PRO A 485 1.91 18.88 -15.13
N GLY A 486 2.89 18.24 -15.77
CA GLY A 486 3.50 16.98 -15.32
C GLY A 486 4.92 17.16 -14.77
N CYS A 487 5.31 16.33 -13.81
CA CYS A 487 6.61 16.40 -13.12
C CYS A 487 7.63 15.37 -13.65
N ASP A 488 8.91 15.78 -13.66
CA ASP A 488 10.04 14.87 -13.90
C ASP A 488 10.44 14.21 -12.57
N VAL A 489 10.39 12.87 -12.53
CA VAL A 489 10.66 12.08 -11.34
C VAL A 489 11.90 11.23 -11.55
N LEU A 490 12.85 11.28 -10.62
CA LEU A 490 13.94 10.32 -10.52
C LEU A 490 13.67 9.36 -9.36
N VAL A 491 13.65 8.06 -9.64
CA VAL A 491 13.71 7.03 -8.59
C VAL A 491 15.11 6.45 -8.60
N ALA A 492 15.94 6.90 -7.65
CA ALA A 492 17.35 6.55 -7.56
C ALA A 492 17.54 5.33 -6.65
N GLY A 493 17.94 4.21 -7.25
CA GLY A 493 17.96 2.91 -6.59
C GLY A 493 16.56 2.30 -6.52
N CYS A 494 15.94 2.15 -7.69
CA CYS A 494 14.55 1.71 -7.79
C CYS A 494 14.34 0.22 -7.46
N GLY A 495 15.41 -0.56 -7.31
CA GLY A 495 15.34 -1.99 -7.05
C GLY A 495 14.47 -2.69 -8.09
N THR A 496 13.45 -3.40 -7.61
CA THR A 496 12.46 -4.12 -8.42
C THR A 496 11.26 -3.25 -8.86
N GLY A 497 11.35 -1.93 -8.71
CA GLY A 497 10.49 -0.95 -9.37
C GLY A 497 9.17 -0.60 -8.69
N GLN A 498 8.92 -1.03 -7.46
CA GLN A 498 7.65 -0.77 -6.77
C GLN A 498 7.38 0.74 -6.63
N GLN A 499 8.36 1.51 -6.16
CA GLN A 499 8.28 2.96 -5.98
C GLN A 499 8.16 3.69 -7.33
N SER A 500 8.79 3.16 -8.39
CA SER A 500 8.66 3.71 -9.75
C SER A 500 7.23 3.62 -10.27
N ILE A 501 6.58 2.48 -10.03
CA ILE A 501 5.18 2.24 -10.41
C ILE A 501 4.26 3.13 -9.58
N GLU A 502 4.46 3.19 -8.27
CA GLU A 502 3.65 4.04 -7.39
C GLU A 502 3.76 5.52 -7.77
N SER A 503 4.96 6.00 -8.09
CA SER A 503 5.17 7.38 -8.56
C SER A 503 4.45 7.65 -9.88
N ALA A 504 4.53 6.71 -10.83
CA ALA A 504 3.87 6.83 -12.13
C ALA A 504 2.33 6.81 -12.03
N GLN A 505 1.78 6.11 -11.03
CA GLN A 505 0.33 6.03 -10.79
C GLN A 505 -0.19 7.20 -9.94
N SER A 506 0.61 7.70 -9.00
CA SER A 506 0.16 8.69 -8.00
C SER A 506 0.30 10.13 -8.47
N TYR A 507 1.34 10.43 -9.26
CA TYR A 507 1.62 11.79 -9.69
C TYR A 507 1.07 12.05 -11.10
N ALA A 508 0.22 13.06 -11.21
CA ALA A 508 -0.39 13.45 -12.47
C ALA A 508 0.69 13.83 -13.50
N GLY A 509 0.69 13.15 -14.66
CA GLY A 509 1.61 13.43 -15.76
C GLY A 509 3.09 13.13 -15.47
N ALA A 510 3.38 12.25 -14.52
CA ALA A 510 4.75 11.88 -14.15
C ALA A 510 5.55 11.32 -15.32
N ARG A 511 6.78 11.80 -15.50
CA ARG A 511 7.80 11.21 -16.37
C ARG A 511 8.88 10.62 -15.47
N VAL A 512 8.86 9.29 -15.31
CA VAL A 512 9.70 8.60 -14.33
C VAL A 512 10.95 8.04 -15.01
N LEU A 513 12.12 8.49 -14.56
CA LEU A 513 13.39 7.79 -14.76
C LEU A 513 13.68 6.96 -13.50
N ALA A 514 13.73 5.64 -13.66
CA ALA A 514 14.03 4.70 -12.61
C ALA A 514 15.40 4.06 -12.87
N VAL A 515 16.33 4.26 -11.94
CA VAL A 515 17.71 3.76 -12.08
C VAL A 515 18.09 2.80 -10.98
N ASP A 516 18.91 1.80 -11.31
CA ASP A 516 19.48 0.86 -10.34
C ASP A 516 20.84 0.32 -10.84
N LEU A 517 21.63 -0.28 -9.95
CA LEU A 517 22.88 -0.96 -10.30
C LEU A 517 22.61 -2.34 -10.94
N SER A 518 21.55 -3.02 -10.55
CA SER A 518 21.25 -4.40 -10.96
C SER A 518 20.34 -4.45 -12.18
N LEU A 519 20.83 -5.02 -13.27
CA LEU A 519 20.02 -5.32 -14.44
C LEU A 519 18.98 -6.41 -14.14
N SER A 520 19.25 -7.33 -13.21
CA SER A 520 18.26 -8.32 -12.77
C SER A 520 17.06 -7.65 -12.08
N SER A 521 17.31 -6.69 -11.20
CA SER A 521 16.25 -5.92 -10.53
C SER A 521 15.47 -5.06 -11.52
N LEU A 522 16.17 -4.37 -12.44
CA LEU A 522 15.54 -3.57 -13.49
C LEU A 522 14.71 -4.40 -14.48
N SER A 523 15.17 -5.59 -14.84
CA SER A 523 14.41 -6.53 -15.69
C SER A 523 13.09 -6.92 -15.05
N TYR A 524 13.12 -7.23 -13.75
CA TYR A 524 11.91 -7.52 -12.97
C TYR A 524 10.96 -6.31 -12.96
N ALA A 525 11.50 -5.13 -12.62
CA ALA A 525 10.76 -3.88 -12.59
C ALA A 525 10.06 -3.57 -13.93
N LYS A 526 10.81 -3.70 -15.02
CA LYS A 526 10.30 -3.47 -16.39
C LYS A 526 9.20 -4.46 -16.75
N ARG A 527 9.37 -5.75 -16.44
CA ARG A 527 8.31 -6.76 -16.67
C ARG A 527 7.02 -6.40 -15.92
N LYS A 528 7.13 -6.04 -14.65
CA LYS A 528 5.99 -5.66 -13.81
C LYS A 528 5.26 -4.43 -14.36
N SER A 529 6.01 -3.40 -14.74
CA SER A 529 5.44 -2.19 -15.35
C SER A 529 4.71 -2.48 -16.67
N LEU A 530 5.28 -3.34 -17.52
CA LEU A 530 4.62 -3.79 -18.76
C LEU A 530 3.33 -4.57 -18.48
N ALA A 531 3.34 -5.46 -17.48
CA ALA A 531 2.14 -6.22 -17.09
C ALA A 531 1.01 -5.33 -16.57
N LEU A 532 1.33 -4.15 -16.02
CA LEU A 532 0.38 -3.14 -15.58
C LEU A 532 -0.02 -2.14 -16.68
N GLY A 533 0.53 -2.27 -17.89
CA GLY A 533 0.29 -1.32 -18.98
C GLY A 533 0.96 0.06 -18.78
N LEU A 534 1.96 0.16 -17.90
CA LEU A 534 2.68 1.39 -17.60
C LEU A 534 3.87 1.56 -18.55
N GLY A 535 3.66 2.28 -19.66
CA GLY A 535 4.71 2.59 -20.65
C GLY A 535 5.54 3.86 -20.35
N ALA A 536 5.16 4.66 -19.35
CA ALA A 536 5.74 5.97 -19.06
C ALA A 536 6.98 5.93 -18.14
N ILE A 537 7.45 4.74 -17.77
CA ILE A 537 8.61 4.56 -16.88
C ILE A 537 9.84 4.16 -17.71
N GLU A 538 10.86 5.00 -17.69
CA GLU A 538 12.17 4.72 -18.27
C GLU A 538 13.04 4.00 -17.24
N TYR A 539 13.38 2.73 -17.50
CA TYR A 539 14.32 1.96 -16.66
C TYR A 539 15.72 1.99 -17.26
N ALA A 540 16.73 2.25 -16.43
CA ALA A 540 18.12 2.31 -16.86
C ALA A 540 19.10 1.84 -15.78
N GLN A 541 20.21 1.23 -16.20
CA GLN A 541 21.31 0.90 -15.29
C GLN A 541 22.17 2.15 -15.05
N ALA A 542 22.35 2.55 -13.80
CA ALA A 542 23.22 3.67 -13.43
C ALA A 542 23.72 3.55 -11.99
N ASP A 543 24.88 4.15 -11.72
CA ASP A 543 25.41 4.38 -10.38
C ASP A 543 24.95 5.76 -9.89
N ILE A 544 24.37 5.81 -8.68
CA ILE A 544 23.88 7.04 -8.03
C ILE A 544 25.00 8.09 -7.96
N LEU A 545 26.22 7.67 -7.67
CA LEU A 545 27.38 8.56 -7.52
C LEU A 545 27.77 9.22 -8.86
N ALA A 546 27.38 8.63 -9.98
CA ALA A 546 27.69 9.11 -11.33
C ALA A 546 26.53 9.86 -12.02
N LEU A 547 25.35 9.95 -11.38
CA LEU A 547 24.17 10.61 -11.97
C LEU A 547 24.36 12.08 -12.36
N PRO A 548 25.22 12.91 -11.73
CA PRO A 548 25.48 14.27 -12.21
C PRO A 548 25.95 14.35 -13.66
N ALA A 549 26.60 13.29 -14.17
CA ALA A 549 27.07 13.23 -15.56
C ALA A 549 25.92 13.23 -16.59
N LEU A 550 24.67 12.95 -16.17
CA LEU A 550 23.52 12.97 -17.06
C LEU A 550 23.11 14.38 -17.51
N GLY A 551 23.52 15.43 -16.79
CA GLY A 551 23.11 16.80 -17.07
C GLY A 551 21.59 17.02 -16.93
N ARG A 552 20.89 16.15 -16.19
CA ARG A 552 19.44 16.20 -15.95
C ARG A 552 19.16 16.64 -14.52
N SER A 553 18.10 17.42 -14.34
CA SER A 553 17.52 17.77 -13.04
C SER A 553 16.08 17.30 -12.96
N PHE A 554 15.54 17.15 -11.75
CA PHE A 554 14.22 16.55 -11.50
C PHE A 554 13.38 17.40 -10.55
N ASP A 555 12.06 17.36 -10.72
CA ASP A 555 11.11 18.01 -9.81
C ASP A 555 10.91 17.19 -8.53
N VAL A 556 10.99 15.86 -8.67
CA VAL A 556 10.84 14.91 -7.57
C VAL A 556 11.97 13.88 -7.61
N ILE A 557 12.57 13.59 -6.46
CA ILE A 557 13.54 12.50 -6.31
C ILE A 557 13.07 11.55 -5.20
N ASP A 558 13.02 10.25 -5.47
CA ASP A 558 12.82 9.20 -4.46
C ASP A 558 14.10 8.37 -4.34
N SER A 559 14.64 8.29 -3.12
CA SER A 559 15.74 7.39 -2.77
C SER A 559 15.54 6.84 -1.35
N SER A 560 14.40 6.19 -1.15
CA SER A 560 13.96 5.69 0.16
C SER A 560 14.58 4.36 0.62
N GLY A 561 15.27 3.63 -0.26
CA GLY A 561 15.68 2.24 0.03
C GLY A 561 17.13 1.86 -0.21
N VAL A 562 18.01 2.80 -0.59
CA VAL A 562 19.34 2.42 -1.12
C VAL A 562 20.54 3.16 -0.55
N LEU A 563 20.36 4.38 -0.01
CA LEU A 563 21.49 5.23 0.35
C LEU A 563 22.36 4.63 1.47
N HIS A 564 21.75 3.84 2.34
CA HIS A 564 22.41 3.20 3.49
C HIS A 564 23.32 2.01 3.13
N HIS A 565 23.34 1.58 1.86
CA HIS A 565 24.24 0.54 1.35
C HIS A 565 25.47 1.12 0.61
N LEU A 566 25.54 2.45 0.45
CA LEU A 566 26.66 3.12 -0.19
C LEU A 566 27.76 3.42 0.82
N SER A 567 29.00 3.49 0.36
CA SER A 567 30.18 3.76 1.21
C SER A 567 30.13 5.10 1.96
N ASP A 568 29.45 6.10 1.39
CA ASP A 568 29.16 7.37 2.04
C ASP A 568 27.70 7.78 1.72
N PRO A 569 26.74 7.42 2.60
CA PRO A 569 25.33 7.74 2.41
C PRO A 569 25.06 9.24 2.34
N VAL A 570 25.82 10.06 3.06
CA VAL A 570 25.63 11.52 3.12
C VAL A 570 26.14 12.19 1.85
N GLN A 571 27.26 11.72 1.30
CA GLN A 571 27.75 12.16 -0.01
C GLN A 571 26.73 11.81 -1.10
N ALA A 572 26.25 10.58 -1.13
CA ALA A 572 25.25 10.16 -2.11
C ALA A 572 23.95 10.97 -2.01
N TRP A 573 23.49 11.24 -0.78
CA TRP A 573 22.35 12.10 -0.54
C TRP A 573 22.60 13.52 -1.07
N THR A 574 23.78 14.09 -0.81
CA THR A 574 24.17 15.43 -1.30
C THR A 574 24.21 15.49 -2.84
N ILE A 575 24.70 14.44 -3.50
CA ILE A 575 24.69 14.31 -4.95
C ILE A 575 23.25 14.39 -5.49
N LEU A 576 22.33 13.61 -4.91
CA LEU A 576 20.92 13.65 -5.34
C LEU A 576 20.29 15.04 -5.12
N LEU A 577 20.58 15.72 -4.02
CA LEU A 577 20.09 17.10 -3.77
C LEU A 577 20.57 18.12 -4.82
N SER A 578 21.72 17.86 -5.46
CA SER A 578 22.23 18.68 -6.57
C SER A 578 21.40 18.53 -7.84
N LEU A 579 20.74 17.38 -8.02
CA LEU A 579 19.87 17.09 -9.16
C LEU A 579 18.43 17.59 -8.94
N LEU A 580 18.06 17.91 -7.69
CA LEU A 580 16.73 18.40 -7.35
C LEU A 580 16.57 19.87 -7.77
N ARG A 581 15.49 20.19 -8.48
CA ARG A 581 15.18 21.57 -8.90
C ARG A 581 14.71 22.43 -7.72
N PRO A 582 14.88 23.77 -7.78
CA PRO A 582 14.31 24.69 -6.80
C PRO A 582 12.79 24.46 -6.65
N GLY A 583 12.29 24.48 -5.42
CA GLY A 583 10.90 24.16 -5.09
C GLY A 583 10.53 22.67 -5.12
N GLY A 584 11.41 21.80 -5.65
CA GLY A 584 11.19 20.37 -5.80
C GLY A 584 11.17 19.58 -4.50
N PHE A 585 10.69 18.34 -4.56
CA PHE A 585 10.52 17.45 -3.42
C PHE A 585 11.45 16.25 -3.47
N MET A 586 11.89 15.79 -2.31
CA MET A 586 12.64 14.53 -2.22
C MET A 586 12.13 13.66 -1.08
N ARG A 587 11.94 12.37 -1.37
CA ARG A 587 11.70 11.32 -0.38
C ARG A 587 13.00 10.59 -0.11
N VAL A 588 13.34 10.41 1.16
CA VAL A 588 14.60 9.82 1.62
C VAL A 588 14.34 8.77 2.70
N GLY A 589 15.22 7.78 2.78
CA GLY A 589 15.12 6.68 3.75
C GLY A 589 16.48 6.28 4.32
N PHE A 590 16.58 6.20 5.65
CA PHE A 590 17.77 5.73 6.37
C PHE A 590 17.39 4.81 7.53
N TYR A 591 18.23 3.84 7.87
CA TYR A 591 18.00 3.02 9.05
C TYR A 591 18.32 3.77 10.33
N SER A 592 17.45 3.59 11.34
CA SER A 592 17.62 4.13 12.68
C SER A 592 18.68 3.36 13.44
N GLU A 593 19.71 4.07 13.92
CA GLU A 593 20.71 3.47 14.81
C GLU A 593 20.05 2.95 16.09
N THR A 594 19.08 3.68 16.64
CA THR A 594 18.36 3.31 17.86
C THR A 594 17.55 2.02 17.67
N ALA A 595 16.78 1.92 16.59
CA ALA A 595 15.93 0.77 16.33
C ALA A 595 16.73 -0.48 15.93
N ARG A 596 17.90 -0.30 15.31
CA ARG A 596 18.78 -1.39 14.85
C ARG A 596 19.69 -1.96 15.96
N ARG A 597 19.76 -1.36 17.16
CA ARG A 597 20.68 -1.77 18.24
C ARG A 597 20.64 -3.27 18.57
N GLY A 598 19.47 -3.88 18.64
CA GLY A 598 19.40 -5.29 19.05
C GLY A 598 19.70 -6.30 17.90
N LEU A 599 19.89 -5.84 16.67
CA LEU A 599 20.50 -6.68 15.62
C LEU A 599 21.99 -6.97 15.90
N ALA A 600 22.63 -6.22 16.79
CA ALA A 600 24.02 -6.45 17.18
C ALA A 600 24.24 -7.86 17.76
N PHE A 601 23.24 -8.42 18.47
CA PHE A 601 23.33 -9.78 18.99
C PHE A 601 23.37 -10.83 17.87
N ALA A 602 22.54 -10.68 16.83
CA ALA A 602 22.55 -11.58 15.68
C ALA A 602 23.86 -11.48 14.88
N ARG A 603 24.40 -10.27 14.73
CA ARG A 603 25.70 -10.04 14.07
C ARG A 603 26.86 -10.65 14.87
N ALA A 604 26.83 -10.53 16.20
CA ALA A 604 27.82 -11.16 17.07
C ALA A 604 27.79 -12.70 16.95
N LEU A 605 26.59 -13.30 16.90
CA LEU A 605 26.42 -14.73 16.67
C LEU A 605 27.05 -15.17 15.34
N ILE A 606 26.79 -14.43 14.26
CA ILE A 606 27.35 -14.71 12.93
C ILE A 606 28.89 -14.68 12.97
N ALA A 607 29.47 -13.68 13.64
CA ALA A 607 30.91 -13.55 13.80
C ALA A 607 31.51 -14.69 14.65
N GLU A 608 30.85 -15.08 15.75
CA GLU A 608 31.29 -16.17 16.63
C GLU A 608 31.25 -17.53 15.91
N ARG A 609 30.15 -17.82 15.20
CA ARG A 609 29.93 -19.09 14.50
C ARG A 609 30.60 -19.18 13.13
N GLY A 610 31.01 -18.05 12.56
CA GLY A 610 31.59 -17.97 11.23
C GLY A 610 30.59 -18.31 10.12
N TYR A 611 29.32 -17.96 10.27
CA TYR A 611 28.31 -18.24 9.23
C TYR A 611 28.62 -17.43 7.95
N PRO A 612 28.74 -18.09 6.78
CA PRO A 612 28.93 -17.37 5.52
C PRO A 612 27.62 -16.70 5.07
N ALA A 613 27.72 -15.59 4.33
CA ALA A 613 26.56 -14.91 3.72
C ALA A 613 25.99 -15.66 2.49
N THR A 614 26.08 -16.99 2.48
CA THR A 614 25.47 -17.88 1.47
C THR A 614 24.08 -18.30 1.92
N ALA A 615 23.25 -18.80 0.99
CA ALA A 615 21.90 -19.28 1.32
C ALA A 615 21.91 -20.32 2.46
N ASP A 616 22.83 -21.29 2.42
CA ASP A 616 22.95 -22.31 3.47
C ASP A 616 23.43 -21.74 4.81
N GLY A 617 24.35 -20.77 4.79
CA GLY A 617 24.79 -20.07 6.00
C GLY A 617 23.66 -19.27 6.64
N ILE A 618 22.86 -18.59 5.82
CA ILE A 618 21.67 -17.85 6.25
C ILE A 618 20.64 -18.79 6.87
N ARG A 619 20.29 -19.91 6.20
CA ARG A 619 19.35 -20.90 6.75
C ARG A 619 19.78 -21.40 8.12
N ARG A 620 21.04 -21.83 8.26
CA ARG A 620 21.56 -22.38 9.53
C ARG A 620 21.56 -21.34 10.65
N CYS A 621 22.03 -20.12 10.37
CA CYS A 621 22.00 -19.01 11.33
C CYS A 621 20.56 -18.70 11.78
N ARG A 622 19.61 -18.65 10.82
CA ARG A 622 18.20 -18.43 11.12
C ARG A 622 17.62 -19.50 12.03
N GLN A 623 17.95 -20.78 11.81
CA GLN A 623 17.48 -21.85 12.69
C GLN A 623 18.03 -21.67 14.12
N GLU A 624 19.31 -21.35 14.30
CA GLU A 624 19.87 -21.10 15.65
C GLU A 624 19.17 -19.90 16.34
N ILE A 625 18.84 -18.84 15.58
CA ILE A 625 18.07 -17.69 16.09
C ILE A 625 16.64 -18.09 16.49
N LEU A 626 15.95 -18.88 15.67
CA LEU A 626 14.59 -19.34 15.95
C LEU A 626 14.55 -20.31 17.15
N ASP A 627 15.55 -21.18 17.27
CA ASP A 627 15.69 -22.16 18.35
C ASP A 627 16.05 -21.53 19.69
N ALA A 628 16.68 -20.34 19.69
CA ALA A 628 16.99 -19.59 20.90
C ALA A 628 15.75 -19.15 21.69
N GLY A 629 14.57 -19.19 21.06
CA GLY A 629 13.28 -18.89 21.68
C GLY A 629 13.02 -17.39 21.91
N PRO A 630 11.76 -17.02 22.21
CA PRO A 630 11.30 -15.63 22.22
C PRO A 630 11.92 -14.75 23.33
N SER A 631 12.48 -15.36 24.37
CA SER A 631 13.15 -14.65 25.48
C SER A 631 14.61 -14.28 25.17
N SER A 632 15.19 -14.82 24.09
CA SER A 632 16.56 -14.51 23.70
C SER A 632 16.65 -13.11 23.08
N PRO A 633 17.73 -12.35 23.32
CA PRO A 633 18.01 -11.12 22.56
C PRO A 633 18.08 -11.35 21.05
N LEU A 634 18.40 -12.57 20.60
CA LEU A 634 18.40 -12.96 19.19
C LEU A 634 17.00 -12.93 18.56
N ALA A 635 15.94 -13.12 19.36
CA ALA A 635 14.58 -13.19 18.87
C ALA A 635 14.13 -11.88 18.19
N GLN A 636 14.80 -10.76 18.47
CA GLN A 636 14.49 -9.50 17.80
C GLN A 636 14.70 -9.59 16.29
N ALA A 637 15.71 -10.32 15.80
CA ALA A 637 15.93 -10.48 14.37
C ALA A 637 14.72 -11.12 13.68
N ALA A 638 14.06 -12.10 14.33
CA ALA A 638 12.87 -12.76 13.81
C ALA A 638 11.58 -11.91 13.90
N GLN A 639 11.64 -10.69 14.46
CA GLN A 639 10.52 -9.73 14.42
C GLN A 639 10.45 -8.93 13.11
N PHE A 640 11.54 -8.89 12.36
CA PHE A 640 11.60 -8.21 11.07
C PHE A 640 11.03 -9.13 9.98
N SER A 641 10.17 -8.60 9.10
CA SER A 641 9.69 -9.34 7.93
C SER A 641 10.83 -9.84 7.05
N ASP A 642 11.88 -9.03 6.96
CA ASP A 642 13.09 -9.25 6.16
C ASP A 642 13.80 -10.54 6.58
N PHE A 643 13.64 -10.95 7.86
CA PHE A 643 14.18 -12.20 8.35
C PHE A 643 13.67 -13.39 7.56
N PHE A 644 12.47 -13.32 6.94
CA PHE A 644 11.76 -14.44 6.32
C PHE A 644 12.00 -14.62 4.81
N THR A 645 13.02 -13.97 4.25
CA THR A 645 13.51 -14.23 2.88
C THR A 645 15.03 -14.35 2.89
N THR A 646 15.62 -15.04 1.91
CA THR A 646 17.09 -15.22 1.89
C THR A 646 17.81 -13.89 1.68
N SER A 647 17.38 -13.07 0.73
CA SER A 647 18.09 -11.84 0.38
C SER A 647 17.85 -10.71 1.37
N GLU A 648 16.63 -10.51 1.86
CA GLU A 648 16.38 -9.46 2.86
C GLU A 648 16.97 -9.85 4.22
N CYS A 649 17.02 -11.14 4.58
CA CYS A 649 17.70 -11.58 5.80
C CYS A 649 19.21 -11.38 5.70
N ARG A 650 19.80 -11.57 4.51
CA ARG A 650 21.22 -11.25 4.28
C ARG A 650 21.48 -9.78 4.56
N ASP A 651 20.62 -8.89 4.07
CA ASP A 651 20.72 -7.45 4.31
C ASP A 651 20.52 -7.08 5.79
N LEU A 652 19.58 -7.73 6.45
CA LEU A 652 19.27 -7.48 7.85
C LEU A 652 20.46 -7.81 8.79
N ILE A 653 21.02 -9.02 8.69
CA ILE A 653 21.97 -9.54 9.70
C ILE A 653 23.35 -9.97 9.15
N PHE A 654 23.54 -10.16 7.85
CA PHE A 654 24.83 -10.52 7.24
C PHE A 654 25.53 -9.38 6.51
N HIS A 655 24.89 -8.22 6.37
CA HIS A 655 25.41 -7.13 5.55
C HIS A 655 26.70 -6.53 6.14
N VAL A 656 27.74 -6.47 5.31
CA VAL A 656 29.09 -6.05 5.71
C VAL A 656 29.21 -4.52 5.87
N GLU A 657 28.32 -3.75 5.24
CA GLU A 657 28.39 -2.28 5.15
C GLU A 657 27.00 -1.64 5.33
N GLU A 658 26.31 -1.87 6.45
CA GLU A 658 25.04 -1.18 6.74
C GLU A 658 25.31 0.11 7.52
N HIS A 659 24.98 1.26 6.94
CA HIS A 659 25.06 2.54 7.63
C HIS A 659 23.72 2.93 8.26
N CYS A 660 23.71 3.06 9.59
CA CYS A 660 22.61 3.68 10.32
C CYS A 660 22.90 5.17 10.55
N LEU A 661 21.85 5.98 10.63
CA LEU A 661 21.94 7.39 11.01
C LEU A 661 21.18 7.65 12.31
N THR A 662 21.47 8.80 12.90
CA THR A 662 20.70 9.41 13.98
C THR A 662 19.89 10.57 13.43
N LEU A 663 18.81 10.94 14.12
CA LEU A 663 17.99 12.10 13.75
C LEU A 663 18.79 13.42 13.83
N GLU A 664 19.77 13.50 14.73
CA GLU A 664 20.72 14.62 14.84
C GLU A 664 21.58 14.75 13.57
N THR A 665 22.04 13.63 13.01
CA THR A 665 22.82 13.64 11.78
C THR A 665 21.95 14.05 10.59
N ILE A 666 20.71 13.57 10.53
CA ILE A 666 19.74 14.01 9.51
C ILE A 666 19.53 15.53 9.63
N ALA A 667 19.27 16.05 10.83
CA ALA A 667 19.08 17.48 11.07
C ALA A 667 20.29 18.31 10.60
N ALA A 668 21.52 17.87 10.93
CA ALA A 668 22.74 18.56 10.53
C ALA A 668 22.91 18.64 8.99
N VAL A 669 22.53 17.57 8.26
CA VAL A 669 22.57 17.58 6.80
C VAL A 669 21.51 18.52 6.22
N LEU A 670 20.29 18.53 6.76
CA LEU A 670 19.23 19.44 6.32
C LEU A 670 19.62 20.91 6.54
N ASP A 671 20.21 21.24 7.69
CA ASP A 671 20.69 22.58 8.01
C ASP A 671 21.84 23.05 7.10
N LYS A 672 22.77 22.13 6.77
CA LYS A 672 23.88 22.39 5.87
C LYS A 672 23.40 22.62 4.43
N THR A 673 22.42 21.84 3.99
CA THR A 673 21.88 21.86 2.61
C THR A 673 20.70 22.82 2.44
N LYS A 674 20.24 23.45 3.52
CA LYS A 674 19.09 24.36 3.58
C LYS A 674 17.79 23.71 3.08
N MET A 675 17.65 22.40 3.30
CA MET A 675 16.43 21.67 2.94
C MET A 675 15.37 21.85 4.02
N ARG A 676 14.11 21.97 3.61
CA ARG A 676 12.97 22.06 4.53
C ARG A 676 12.43 20.66 4.80
N PHE A 677 12.37 20.26 6.07
CA PHE A 677 11.70 19.02 6.50
C PHE A 677 10.18 19.18 6.44
N LEU A 678 9.49 18.19 5.87
CA LEU A 678 8.01 18.18 5.79
C LEU A 678 7.36 17.22 6.79
N GLY A 679 8.02 16.11 7.13
CA GLY A 679 7.50 15.10 8.04
C GLY A 679 7.95 13.68 7.68
N PHE A 680 7.72 12.75 8.61
CA PHE A 680 7.92 11.32 8.40
C PHE A 680 6.68 10.67 7.78
N ASP A 681 6.88 9.74 6.84
CA ASP A 681 5.85 8.82 6.35
C ASP A 681 5.62 7.73 7.43
N ILE A 682 4.87 8.11 8.46
CA ILE A 682 4.59 7.30 9.64
C ILE A 682 3.09 7.15 9.84
N ASP A 683 2.68 6.05 10.47
CA ASP A 683 1.26 5.76 10.63
C ASP A 683 0.57 6.71 11.63
N ALA A 684 -0.74 6.86 11.46
CA ALA A 684 -1.56 7.80 12.23
C ALA A 684 -1.52 7.56 13.75
N THR A 685 -1.39 6.30 14.20
CA THR A 685 -1.35 5.99 15.65
C THR A 685 -0.06 6.53 16.27
N THR A 686 1.07 6.26 15.62
CA THR A 686 2.37 6.76 16.08
C THR A 686 2.45 8.28 15.99
N LEU A 687 1.94 8.89 14.92
CA LEU A 687 1.86 10.34 14.77
C LEU A 687 0.99 10.98 15.87
N GLN A 688 -0.12 10.34 16.23
CA GLN A 688 -1.00 10.83 17.30
C GLN A 688 -0.35 10.69 18.69
N ALA A 689 0.39 9.60 18.93
CA ALA A 689 1.18 9.45 20.15
C ALA A 689 2.25 10.54 20.26
N TYR A 690 2.96 10.82 19.16
CA TYR A 690 3.91 11.94 19.07
C TYR A 690 3.25 13.28 19.40
N ARG A 691 2.13 13.59 18.75
CA ARG A 691 1.37 14.83 18.95
C ARG A 691 0.85 15.00 20.37
N SER A 692 0.46 13.91 21.01
CA SER A 692 0.03 13.91 22.41
C SER A 692 1.20 14.20 23.35
N ARG A 693 2.40 13.72 23.01
CA ARG A 693 3.64 13.99 23.75
C ARG A 693 4.15 15.42 23.55
N PHE A 694 3.92 15.98 22.37
CA PHE A 694 4.45 17.26 21.89
C PHE A 694 3.36 18.15 21.27
N PRO A 695 2.46 18.73 22.09
CA PRO A 695 1.32 19.50 21.58
C PRO A 695 1.73 20.80 20.86
N ASP A 696 2.91 21.33 21.15
CA ASP A 696 3.44 22.56 20.53
C ASP A 696 4.05 22.32 19.13
N ASP A 697 4.31 21.06 18.73
CA ASP A 697 4.74 20.66 17.38
C ASP A 697 3.70 19.75 16.73
N TRP A 698 2.47 20.25 16.60
CA TRP A 698 1.38 19.48 15.99
C TRP A 698 1.63 19.12 14.52
N ALA A 699 2.46 19.91 13.82
CA ALA A 699 2.90 19.63 12.47
C ALA A 699 3.88 18.44 12.38
N ALA A 700 4.48 18.05 13.51
CA ALA A 700 5.48 16.98 13.63
C ALA A 700 6.71 17.21 12.76
N THR A 701 7.19 18.46 12.75
CA THR A 701 8.31 18.91 11.91
C THR A 701 9.61 19.15 12.67
N ASP A 702 9.64 18.93 13.98
CA ASP A 702 10.84 19.09 14.82
C ASP A 702 11.58 17.76 15.00
N LEU A 703 12.73 17.62 14.35
CA LEU A 703 13.57 16.41 14.44
C LEU A 703 14.15 16.19 15.85
N GLY A 704 14.35 17.23 16.65
CA GLY A 704 14.81 17.11 18.03
C GLY A 704 13.73 16.54 18.96
N GLN A 705 12.47 16.90 18.72
CA GLN A 705 11.33 16.28 19.42
C GLN A 705 11.12 14.83 18.97
N TRP A 706 11.30 14.52 17.69
CA TRP A 706 11.31 13.13 17.21
C TRP A 706 12.44 12.29 17.82
N SER A 707 13.64 12.85 18.01
CA SER A 707 14.73 12.16 18.73
C SER A 707 14.35 11.80 20.15
N ARG A 708 13.72 12.73 20.89
CA ARG A 708 13.19 12.46 22.24
C ARG A 708 12.08 11.42 22.22
N PHE A 709 11.18 11.47 21.23
CA PHE A 709 10.13 10.47 21.06
C PHE A 709 10.69 9.07 20.82
N GLU A 710 11.69 8.94 19.93
CA GLU A 710 12.34 7.66 19.64
C GLU A 710 13.13 7.12 20.84
N ALA A 711 13.70 8.00 21.67
CA ALA A 711 14.34 7.57 22.92
C ALA A 711 13.33 6.91 23.88
N ASP A 712 12.12 7.45 23.98
CA ASP A 712 11.02 6.87 24.77
C ASP A 712 10.41 5.62 24.09
N HIS A 713 10.47 5.56 22.75
CA HIS A 713 9.90 4.52 21.91
C HIS A 713 10.91 3.99 20.86
N PRO A 714 11.90 3.18 21.25
CA PRO A 714 13.04 2.80 20.39
C PRO A 714 12.69 2.09 19.09
N LEU A 715 11.49 1.52 18.99
CA LEU A 715 11.01 0.79 17.80
C LEU A 715 10.18 1.67 16.85
N THR A 716 10.05 2.98 17.12
CA THR A 716 9.28 3.92 16.28
C THR A 716 9.67 3.82 14.80
N PHE A 717 10.98 3.74 14.52
CA PHE A 717 11.53 3.66 13.17
C PHE A 717 12.18 2.30 12.87
N VAL A 718 11.57 1.21 13.39
CA VAL A 718 12.05 -0.18 13.16
C VAL A 718 12.19 -0.53 11.67
N GLY A 719 11.33 0.03 10.82
CA GLY A 719 11.50 0.00 9.38
C GLY A 719 12.67 0.88 8.96
N MET A 720 12.40 2.18 8.79
CA MET A 720 13.39 3.21 8.41
C MET A 720 12.86 4.59 8.81
N TYR A 721 13.75 5.57 8.93
CA TYR A 721 13.38 6.98 8.82
C TYR A 721 12.98 7.28 7.37
N GLN A 722 11.70 7.08 7.01
CA GLN A 722 11.17 7.52 5.71
C GLN A 722 10.56 8.90 5.84
N PHE A 723 11.07 9.89 5.11
CA PHE A 723 10.62 11.27 5.25
C PHE A 723 10.70 12.06 3.94
N TRP A 724 10.01 13.19 3.95
CA TRP A 724 9.95 14.12 2.84
C TRP A 724 10.61 15.44 3.16
N ILE A 725 11.31 15.99 2.16
CA ILE A 725 11.93 17.32 2.21
C ILE A 725 11.56 18.12 0.97
N GLN A 726 11.63 19.44 1.09
CA GLN A 726 11.47 20.37 -0.03
C GLN A 726 12.71 21.26 -0.16
N LYS A 727 13.19 21.43 -1.39
CA LYS A 727 14.23 22.40 -1.73
C LYS A 727 13.62 23.80 -1.79
N PRO A 728 14.16 24.80 -1.08
CA PRO A 728 13.71 26.18 -1.23
C PRO A 728 13.82 26.66 -2.69
N GLY A 729 12.95 27.60 -3.05
CA GLY A 729 12.90 28.23 -4.38
C GLY A 729 14.09 29.12 -4.68
#